data_AF-A0A2N5K1U1-F1
#
_entry.id   AF-A0A2N5K1U1-F1
#
_cell.length_a   1.000
_cell.length_b   1.000
_cell.length_c   1.000
_cell.angle_alpha   90.00
_cell.angle_beta   90.00
_cell.angle_gamma   90.00
#
_symmetry.space_group_name_H-M   'P 1'
#
loop_
_entity.id
_entity.type
_entity.pdbx_description
1 polymer ?
#
loop_
_entity_poly.entity_id
_entity_poly.type
_entity_poly.pdbx_seq_one_letter_code
_entity_poly.pdbx_strand_id
1 'polypeptide(L)'
;MNRLSEHQHDLIPINVTEIITRIQRALQRQSLFRVSPAGRYLQIEADTIATEVAAGAENLRHPLGSGAHLAQAASVHFGQHRERTQQLLHQLAQTIRDQLTTEITAQASNDPATFLAALLQSMATLTGQGDVPGFHYPFATITTSQQLQRLTVHPARDAKGLLDSHHVTVTLTDSDSFAGALAAGVRRATQTEFAALEPADADELENILDEQEQGKQADLQRVSRTVLGWSLSAIKREVQLRYLEYLRDTLGTSGGAVFLADLVRRLRLLDAYLGGQDRPDGDFLVSYAGSRLINYRDLFQQASAFDLLPIIPLIEGTLSSVADQPRGQHVWTFGLKLKLDGPVYRMGTNPPRVYDYYLGQLNPDSAEHVGRREAGADDPRFAPRVLHLALLYAIVFADFGNLAYDPITPFDRDVLPLLRGADDAAKVAVLRRVVSTISQPSVFTGLRTLRRWLQEQLRRQTVFPSRTFAADLVLTRAILERDLERILAERTLFRQLDPDGYMVRRAMVVADPQISGSALARLSVQLTVQVQRYIPVASVQSLDLAYAADAPLMLPVLVAPRDKSRTLYRTYFKHIPLITIPYTSTALDARVEDRVDGQAFVTRFTYGLLSYLGLHAILGALGQRPFVPILRLHDGSEDTTMNGQAGEAAIAAICKVLAHLLSVDASASTQGLNVAELLKADASGRPVTQMLGNAWRYKLLNGLSSLYAPLPKQLHFGPAETDAIEHVAVVMVGSRVADRSREGTAQLTTLYGEAIGITHQDSNLTVRTEGTLVSTDTLERLR
;
A
#
# COMPACT_ATOMS: atom_id res chain seq x y z
N MET A 1 -18.75 24.81 -11.37
CA MET A 1 -18.96 24.35 -9.98
C MET A 1 -20.25 23.52 -10.00
N ASN A 2 -20.15 22.19 -10.11
CA ASN A 2 -21.34 21.33 -10.24
C ASN A 2 -21.88 21.03 -8.83
N ARG A 3 -22.97 21.69 -8.43
CA ARG A 3 -23.74 21.30 -7.25
C ARG A 3 -24.57 20.08 -7.60
N LEU A 4 -24.10 18.93 -7.15
CA LEU A 4 -24.82 17.65 -7.19
C LEU A 4 -25.99 17.72 -6.19
N SER A 5 -27.23 17.64 -6.67
CA SER A 5 -28.45 17.67 -5.85
C SER A 5 -28.68 16.32 -5.17
N GLU A 6 -28.79 16.27 -3.83
CA GLU A 6 -28.82 15.07 -2.96
C GLU A 6 -29.75 13.90 -3.38
N HIS A 7 -30.68 14.11 -4.32
CA HIS A 7 -31.68 13.11 -4.75
C HIS A 7 -31.39 12.39 -6.09
N GLN A 8 -30.23 12.60 -6.72
CA GLN A 8 -29.90 11.99 -8.03
C GLN A 8 -28.57 11.21 -8.05
N HIS A 9 -28.19 10.56 -6.96
CA HIS A 9 -26.94 9.80 -6.91
C HIS A 9 -27.14 8.41 -6.32
N ASP A 10 -26.37 7.45 -6.81
CA ASP A 10 -26.28 6.06 -6.36
C ASP A 10 -25.32 5.86 -5.18
N LEU A 11 -25.07 6.93 -4.40
CA LEU A 11 -24.21 6.91 -3.22
C LEU A 11 -24.92 6.18 -2.07
N ILE A 12 -24.18 5.35 -1.34
CA ILE A 12 -24.73 4.55 -0.24
C ILE A 12 -24.58 5.31 1.07
N PRO A 13 -25.68 5.62 1.79
CA PRO A 13 -25.62 6.39 3.01
C PRO A 13 -25.12 5.55 4.19
N ILE A 14 -24.38 6.20 5.09
CA ILE A 14 -23.90 5.63 6.35
C ILE A 14 -24.74 6.15 7.51
N ASN A 15 -25.02 5.26 8.45
CA ASN A 15 -25.65 5.56 9.72
C ASN A 15 -24.80 5.05 10.89
N VAL A 16 -24.06 5.95 11.54
CA VAL A 16 -23.30 5.67 12.77
C VAL A 16 -23.98 6.22 14.04
N THR A 17 -25.24 6.68 13.94
CA THR A 17 -25.92 7.35 15.07
C THR A 17 -26.05 6.46 16.29
N GLU A 18 -26.31 5.16 16.11
CA GLU A 18 -26.42 4.21 17.22
C GLU A 18 -25.07 4.02 17.93
N ILE A 19 -23.97 3.94 17.19
CA ILE A 19 -22.62 3.81 17.74
C ILE A 19 -22.29 5.06 18.57
N ILE A 20 -22.49 6.26 18.03
CA ILE A 20 -22.23 7.53 18.74
C ILE A 20 -23.07 7.64 20.01
N THR A 21 -24.34 7.25 19.96
CA THR A 21 -25.22 7.27 21.13
C THR A 21 -24.73 6.32 22.23
N ARG A 22 -24.21 5.14 21.87
CA ARG A 22 -23.62 4.21 22.83
C ARG A 22 -22.33 4.74 23.44
N ILE A 23 -21.49 5.40 22.64
CA ILE A 23 -20.29 6.09 23.15
C ILE A 23 -20.69 7.14 24.19
N GLN A 24 -21.70 7.97 23.93
CA GLN A 24 -22.19 8.96 24.89
C GLN A 24 -22.64 8.33 26.21
N ARG A 25 -23.39 7.22 26.16
CA ARG A 25 -23.81 6.49 27.38
C ARG A 25 -22.62 5.89 28.13
N ALA A 26 -21.63 5.37 27.42
CA ALA A 26 -20.41 4.86 28.06
C ALA A 26 -19.66 5.98 28.79
N LEU A 27 -19.53 7.14 28.16
CA LEU A 27 -18.91 8.32 28.79
C LEU A 27 -19.66 8.83 30.02
N GLN A 28 -20.97 8.62 30.13
CA GLN A 28 -21.71 8.95 31.36
C GLN A 28 -21.33 8.07 32.56
N ARG A 29 -20.79 6.86 32.30
CA ARG A 29 -20.43 5.88 33.34
C ARG A 29 -18.95 5.89 33.69
N GLN A 30 -18.11 6.32 32.76
CA GLN A 30 -16.65 6.31 32.90
C GLN A 30 -16.04 7.55 32.24
N SER A 31 -15.05 8.14 32.89
CA SER A 31 -14.29 9.27 32.36
C SER A 31 -13.37 8.82 31.22
N LEU A 32 -13.32 9.61 30.15
CA LEU A 32 -12.33 9.42 29.08
C LEU A 32 -10.91 9.76 29.56
N PHE A 33 -10.78 10.61 30.58
CA PHE A 33 -9.49 11.12 31.03
C PHE A 33 -9.12 10.59 32.40
N ARG A 34 -7.82 10.43 32.62
CA ARG A 34 -7.27 10.12 33.94
C ARG A 34 -5.96 10.87 34.15
N VAL A 35 -5.92 11.69 35.19
CA VAL A 35 -4.68 12.38 35.61
C VAL A 35 -3.86 11.44 36.48
N SER A 36 -2.55 11.37 36.21
CA SER A 36 -1.64 10.58 37.05
C SER A 36 -1.54 11.17 38.46
N PRO A 37 -1.34 10.37 39.54
CA PRO A 37 -1.23 10.89 40.91
C PRO A 37 -0.11 11.92 41.11
N ALA A 38 0.93 11.89 40.28
CA ALA A 38 2.03 12.84 40.32
C ALA A 38 1.81 14.07 39.41
N GLY A 39 0.66 14.18 38.74
CA GLY A 39 0.35 15.23 37.78
C GLY A 39 1.27 15.28 36.55
N ARG A 40 2.03 14.21 36.28
CA ARG A 40 3.06 14.18 35.22
C ARG A 40 2.55 13.71 33.87
N TYR A 41 1.45 12.96 33.81
CA TYR A 41 0.84 12.59 32.54
C TYR A 41 -0.68 12.57 32.63
N LEU A 42 -1.31 12.75 31.47
CA LEU A 42 -2.74 12.65 31.24
C LEU A 42 -3.01 11.44 30.35
N GLN A 43 -3.87 10.54 30.79
CA GLN A 43 -4.23 9.33 30.05
C GLN A 43 -5.59 9.49 29.38
N ILE A 44 -5.70 9.07 28.12
CA ILE A 44 -6.96 8.96 27.36
C ILE A 44 -7.38 7.48 27.34
N GLU A 45 -8.43 7.12 28.08
CA GLU A 45 -8.94 5.75 28.27
C GLU A 45 -9.87 5.30 27.12
N ALA A 46 -9.51 5.60 25.87
CA ALA A 46 -10.33 5.28 24.69
C ALA A 46 -10.58 3.77 24.52
N ASP A 47 -9.61 2.93 24.87
CA ASP A 47 -9.65 1.47 24.74
C ASP A 47 -10.71 0.80 25.62
N THR A 48 -10.85 1.24 26.88
CA THR A 48 -11.87 0.71 27.80
C THR A 48 -13.27 1.03 27.32
N ILE A 49 -13.49 2.27 26.86
CA ILE A 49 -14.78 2.70 26.32
C ILE A 49 -15.09 1.96 25.01
N ALA A 50 -14.10 1.83 24.12
CA ALA A 50 -14.26 1.09 22.87
C ALA A 50 -14.67 -0.38 23.12
N THR A 51 -14.03 -1.04 24.08
CA THR A 51 -14.35 -2.42 24.47
C THR A 51 -15.78 -2.53 25.02
N GLU A 52 -16.21 -1.60 25.87
CA GLU A 52 -17.59 -1.57 26.39
C GLU A 52 -18.64 -1.37 25.29
N VAL A 53 -18.39 -0.44 24.37
CA VAL A 53 -19.32 -0.15 23.27
C VAL A 53 -19.42 -1.35 22.32
N ALA A 54 -18.30 -2.03 22.07
CA ALA A 54 -18.22 -3.21 21.22
C ALA A 54 -18.84 -4.46 21.86
N ALA A 55 -18.80 -4.63 23.18
CA ALA A 55 -19.41 -5.78 23.87
C ALA A 55 -20.92 -5.93 23.63
N GLY A 56 -21.61 -4.87 23.20
CA GLY A 56 -23.02 -4.91 22.80
C GLY A 56 -23.27 -4.95 21.28
N ALA A 57 -22.22 -5.07 20.45
CA ALA A 57 -22.31 -4.81 19.02
C ALA A 57 -23.01 -5.90 18.19
N GLU A 58 -23.26 -7.09 18.75
CA GLU A 58 -24.09 -8.13 18.11
C GLU A 58 -25.51 -7.64 17.79
N ASN A 59 -26.01 -6.66 18.56
CA ASN A 59 -27.33 -6.06 18.38
C ASN A 59 -27.30 -4.74 17.58
N LEU A 60 -26.14 -4.33 17.06
CA LEU A 60 -26.03 -3.11 16.26
C LEU A 60 -26.48 -3.36 14.83
N ARG A 61 -27.27 -2.43 14.29
CA ARG A 61 -27.50 -2.41 12.85
C ARG A 61 -26.19 -2.10 12.13
N HIS A 62 -25.92 -2.82 11.04
CA HIS A 62 -24.77 -2.52 10.19
C HIS A 62 -24.83 -1.05 9.74
N PRO A 63 -23.72 -0.28 9.81
CA PRO A 63 -23.73 1.16 9.48
C PRO A 63 -24.22 1.48 8.06
N LEU A 64 -24.13 0.51 7.13
CA LEU A 64 -24.60 0.63 5.74
C LEU A 64 -26.02 0.08 5.51
N GLY A 65 -26.69 -0.41 6.57
CA GLY A 65 -28.01 -1.03 6.47
C GLY A 65 -28.07 -2.19 5.47
N SER A 66 -29.19 -2.31 4.76
CA SER A 66 -29.39 -3.31 3.70
C SER A 66 -28.53 -3.08 2.46
N GLY A 67 -28.04 -1.86 2.23
CA GLY A 67 -27.20 -1.49 1.09
C GLY A 67 -25.73 -1.90 1.19
N ALA A 68 -25.32 -2.58 2.28
CA ALA A 68 -23.93 -2.95 2.53
C ALA A 68 -23.28 -3.74 1.38
N HIS A 69 -24.03 -4.65 0.76
CA HIS A 69 -23.54 -5.50 -0.34
C HIS A 69 -23.26 -4.73 -1.64
N LEU A 70 -23.92 -3.59 -1.84
CA LEU A 70 -23.73 -2.73 -2.99
C LEU A 70 -22.55 -1.76 -2.80
N ALA A 71 -22.03 -1.62 -1.58
CA ALA A 71 -20.97 -0.66 -1.28
C ALA A 71 -19.61 -1.15 -1.75
N GLN A 72 -18.93 -0.33 -2.56
CA GLN A 72 -17.51 -0.44 -2.80
C GLN A 72 -16.73 0.40 -1.78
N ALA A 73 -17.22 1.59 -1.46
CA ALA A 73 -16.74 2.46 -0.40
C ALA A 73 -17.92 3.25 0.18
N ALA A 74 -17.89 3.53 1.47
CA ALA A 74 -18.83 4.43 2.13
C ALA A 74 -18.10 5.03 3.33
N SER A 75 -18.00 6.36 3.41
CA SER A 75 -17.33 7.04 4.52
C SER A 75 -17.96 8.38 4.95
N VAL A 76 -18.37 9.25 4.04
CA VAL A 76 -18.80 10.63 4.39
C VAL A 76 -20.24 10.95 3.99
N HIS A 77 -20.90 10.10 3.20
CA HIS A 77 -22.29 10.33 2.83
C HIS A 77 -23.24 9.82 3.93
N PHE A 78 -23.84 10.73 4.72
CA PHE A 78 -24.80 10.36 5.77
C PHE A 78 -26.27 10.32 5.30
N GLY A 79 -26.55 10.75 4.06
CA GLY A 79 -27.92 10.88 3.53
C GLY A 79 -28.87 11.59 4.51
N GLN A 80 -30.06 11.02 4.70
CA GLN A 80 -31.08 11.51 5.64
C GLN A 80 -30.64 11.56 7.12
N HIS A 81 -29.50 10.94 7.48
CA HIS A 81 -29.00 10.91 8.86
C HIS A 81 -27.99 12.02 9.17
N ARG A 82 -27.70 12.91 8.21
CA ARG A 82 -26.66 13.94 8.32
C ARG A 82 -26.84 14.86 9.53
N GLU A 83 -27.99 15.52 9.64
CA GLU A 83 -28.25 16.50 10.71
C GLU A 83 -28.15 15.86 12.11
N ARG A 84 -28.80 14.70 12.29
CA ARG A 84 -28.76 13.97 13.56
C ARG A 84 -27.35 13.51 13.91
N THR A 85 -26.60 12.99 12.94
CA THR A 85 -25.21 12.56 13.16
C THR A 85 -24.34 13.75 13.57
N GLN A 86 -24.47 14.89 12.88
CA GLN A 86 -23.75 16.11 13.23
C GLN A 86 -24.06 16.59 14.64
N GLN A 87 -25.35 16.65 15.03
CA GLN A 87 -25.75 17.05 16.38
C GLN A 87 -25.14 16.14 17.45
N LEU A 88 -25.18 14.81 17.25
CA LEU A 88 -24.61 13.85 18.19
C LEU A 88 -23.08 13.99 18.31
N LEU A 89 -22.37 14.25 17.21
CA LEU A 89 -20.93 14.50 17.23
C LEU A 89 -20.56 15.79 17.99
N HIS A 90 -21.34 16.87 17.81
CA HIS A 90 -21.13 18.11 18.57
C HIS A 90 -21.35 17.91 20.07
N GLN A 91 -22.43 17.20 20.43
CA GLN A 91 -22.71 16.86 21.83
C GLN A 91 -21.60 15.99 22.42
N LEU A 92 -21.15 14.96 21.69
CA LEU A 92 -20.04 14.12 22.12
C LEU A 92 -18.76 14.93 22.36
N ALA A 93 -18.41 15.83 21.44
CA ALA A 93 -17.24 16.70 21.59
C ALA A 93 -17.36 17.66 22.79
N GLN A 94 -18.56 18.17 23.09
CA GLN A 94 -18.81 18.97 24.29
C GLN A 94 -18.65 18.12 25.57
N THR A 95 -19.25 16.93 25.63
CA THR A 95 -19.11 16.01 26.78
C THR A 95 -17.64 15.70 27.07
N ILE A 96 -16.84 15.47 26.03
CA ILE A 96 -15.40 15.21 26.17
C ILE A 96 -14.67 16.44 26.74
N ARG A 97 -14.96 17.65 26.26
CA ARG A 97 -14.37 18.90 26.81
C ARG A 97 -14.74 19.13 28.27
N ASP A 98 -15.98 18.84 28.64
CA ASP A 98 -16.48 18.99 30.01
C ASP A 98 -15.79 17.97 30.95
N GLN A 99 -15.63 16.71 30.50
CA GLN A 99 -14.89 15.69 31.25
C GLN A 99 -13.42 16.06 31.45
N LEU A 100 -12.74 16.56 30.40
CA LEU A 100 -11.35 17.01 30.50
C LEU A 100 -11.19 18.06 31.61
N THR A 101 -12.05 19.09 31.57
CA THR A 101 -12.06 20.19 32.54
C THR A 101 -12.32 19.67 33.95
N THR A 102 -13.33 18.80 34.10
CA THR A 102 -13.72 18.23 35.39
C THR A 102 -12.61 17.39 36.00
N GLU A 103 -12.02 16.47 35.23
CA GLU A 103 -10.99 15.55 35.69
C GLU A 103 -9.73 16.29 36.14
N ILE A 104 -9.28 17.30 35.36
CA ILE A 104 -8.10 18.08 35.72
C ILE A 104 -8.36 18.92 36.98
N THR A 105 -9.52 19.59 37.06
CA THR A 105 -9.85 20.43 38.22
C THR A 105 -9.95 19.60 39.51
N ALA A 106 -10.51 18.39 39.42
CA ALA A 106 -10.66 17.50 40.57
C ALA A 106 -9.33 16.94 41.09
N GLN A 107 -8.37 16.64 40.21
CA GLN A 107 -7.15 15.90 40.57
C GLN A 107 -5.90 16.78 40.70
N ALA A 108 -5.80 17.89 39.98
CA ALA A 108 -4.59 18.70 39.89
C ALA A 108 -4.64 20.01 40.69
N SER A 109 -5.81 20.39 41.24
CA SER A 109 -6.06 21.66 41.95
C SER A 109 -5.62 22.92 41.19
N ASN A 110 -5.39 22.80 39.89
CA ASN A 110 -4.92 23.85 38.98
C ASN A 110 -5.97 24.08 37.90
N ASP A 111 -5.94 25.29 37.33
CA ASP A 111 -6.66 25.59 36.10
C ASP A 111 -6.24 24.61 34.98
N PRO A 112 -7.19 24.06 34.18
CA PRO A 112 -6.88 23.11 33.11
C PRO A 112 -5.82 23.57 32.12
N ALA A 113 -5.80 24.84 31.73
CA ALA A 113 -4.80 25.34 30.79
C ALA A 113 -3.40 25.32 31.41
N THR A 114 -3.29 25.63 32.71
CA THR A 114 -2.01 25.56 33.45
C THR A 114 -1.48 24.14 33.54
N PHE A 115 -2.34 23.17 33.86
CA PHE A 115 -1.95 21.76 33.90
C PHE A 115 -1.50 21.26 32.52
N LEU A 116 -2.26 21.56 31.48
CA LEU A 116 -1.92 21.13 30.12
C LEU A 116 -0.64 21.80 29.62
N ALA A 117 -0.42 23.08 29.93
CA ALA A 117 0.82 23.78 29.60
C ALA A 117 2.05 23.15 30.27
N ALA A 118 1.90 22.57 31.47
CA ALA A 118 2.98 21.86 32.15
C ALA A 118 3.36 20.52 31.47
N LEU A 119 2.51 19.99 30.58
CA LEU A 119 2.84 18.84 29.75
C LEU A 119 3.71 19.21 28.53
N LEU A 120 3.79 20.49 28.19
CA LEU A 120 4.58 20.95 27.05
C LEU A 120 6.08 20.88 27.32
N GLN A 121 6.84 20.46 26.31
CA GLN A 121 8.28 20.28 26.34
C GLN A 121 8.95 21.16 25.30
N SER A 122 10.17 21.65 25.57
CA SER A 122 10.97 22.30 24.54
C SER A 122 11.89 21.28 23.86
N MET A 123 12.41 21.61 22.67
CA MET A 123 13.46 20.79 22.04
C MET A 123 14.67 20.59 22.97
N ALA A 124 15.00 21.61 23.76
CA ALA A 124 16.12 21.57 24.70
C ALA A 124 15.92 20.52 25.81
N THR A 125 14.70 20.33 26.32
CA THR A 125 14.42 19.30 27.35
C THR A 125 14.40 17.88 26.77
N LEU A 126 14.13 17.77 25.48
CA LEU A 126 14.11 16.51 24.73
C LEU A 126 15.41 16.26 23.95
N THR A 127 16.52 16.92 24.30
CA THR A 127 17.80 16.70 23.62
C THR A 127 18.50 15.43 24.11
N GLY A 128 19.12 14.66 23.21
CA GLY A 128 19.94 13.50 23.55
C GLY A 128 20.58 12.86 22.32
N GLN A 129 21.54 11.94 22.50
CA GLN A 129 22.30 11.30 21.41
C GLN A 129 21.50 10.27 20.57
N GLY A 130 20.20 10.12 20.87
CA GLY A 130 19.31 9.13 20.23
C GLY A 130 19.60 7.68 20.60
N ASP A 131 20.25 7.47 21.75
CA ASP A 131 20.67 6.14 22.23
C ASP A 131 19.67 5.53 23.24
N VAL A 132 18.75 6.35 23.72
CA VAL A 132 17.72 5.97 24.70
C VAL A 132 16.36 6.01 24.01
N PRO A 133 15.56 4.93 24.11
CA PRO A 133 14.18 4.93 23.63
C PRO A 133 13.36 6.05 24.25
N GLY A 134 12.57 6.76 23.46
CA GLY A 134 11.69 7.83 23.95
C GLY A 134 11.57 8.98 22.96
N PHE A 135 11.54 10.20 23.47
CA PHE A 135 11.45 11.43 22.68
C PHE A 135 12.79 12.19 22.60
N HIS A 136 13.90 11.56 23.01
CA HIS A 136 15.21 12.24 23.04
C HIS A 136 15.89 12.22 21.67
N TYR A 137 16.18 13.39 21.10
CA TYR A 137 16.77 13.54 19.76
C TYR A 137 17.86 14.64 19.73
N PRO A 138 18.90 14.53 18.88
CA PRO A 138 20.02 15.48 18.90
C PRO A 138 19.71 16.81 18.18
N PHE A 139 18.68 17.54 18.62
CA PHE A 139 18.24 18.81 18.01
C PHE A 139 19.34 19.88 17.92
N ALA A 140 20.26 19.89 18.88
CA ALA A 140 21.38 20.84 18.93
C ALA A 140 22.54 20.48 17.98
N THR A 141 22.52 19.30 17.35
CA THR A 141 23.59 18.90 16.43
C THR A 141 23.36 19.58 15.09
N ILE A 142 24.09 20.66 14.85
CA ILE A 142 24.16 21.27 13.52
C ILE A 142 24.90 20.28 12.62
N THR A 143 24.24 19.83 11.56
CA THR A 143 24.93 19.03 10.54
C THR A 143 25.69 20.00 9.66
N THR A 144 26.96 20.20 9.97
CA THR A 144 27.81 21.16 9.26
C THR A 144 28.54 20.52 8.08
N SER A 145 28.94 21.35 7.13
CA SER A 145 29.84 21.00 6.03
C SER A 145 29.35 19.84 5.14
N GLN A 146 28.03 19.67 5.00
CA GLN A 146 27.50 18.76 3.98
C GLN A 146 27.87 19.29 2.60
N GLN A 147 28.30 18.40 1.70
CA GLN A 147 28.65 18.77 0.34
C GLN A 147 27.50 18.41 -0.60
N LEU A 148 26.91 19.43 -1.21
CA LEU A 148 25.93 19.28 -2.27
C LEU A 148 26.64 19.29 -3.62
N GLN A 149 26.57 18.16 -4.31
CA GLN A 149 27.05 18.00 -5.67
C GLN A 149 25.90 18.20 -6.64
N ARG A 150 25.91 19.31 -7.39
CA ARG A 150 24.93 19.50 -8.49
C ARG A 150 25.18 18.46 -9.57
N LEU A 151 24.11 17.80 -9.99
CA LEU A 151 24.12 16.83 -11.09
C LEU A 151 23.38 17.43 -12.30
N THR A 152 23.87 17.14 -13.50
CA THR A 152 23.22 17.49 -14.77
C THR A 152 23.08 16.25 -15.64
N VAL A 153 22.11 16.28 -16.55
CA VAL A 153 21.94 15.25 -17.57
C VAL A 153 22.56 15.78 -18.86
N HIS A 154 23.80 15.37 -19.17
CA HIS A 154 24.44 15.70 -20.45
C HIS A 154 24.45 14.50 -21.40
N PRO A 155 24.23 14.71 -22.71
CA PRO A 155 24.35 13.66 -23.72
C PRO A 155 25.81 13.25 -24.04
N ALA A 156 26.81 13.87 -23.38
CA ALA A 156 28.22 13.56 -23.60
C ALA A 156 28.53 12.13 -23.14
N ARG A 157 28.79 11.25 -24.12
CA ARG A 157 29.00 9.80 -23.93
C ARG A 157 30.20 9.44 -23.05
N ASP A 158 31.12 10.38 -22.84
CA ASP A 158 32.45 10.12 -22.28
C ASP A 158 32.64 10.62 -20.84
N ALA A 159 31.66 11.35 -20.27
CA ALA A 159 31.77 11.83 -18.89
C ALA A 159 31.40 10.74 -17.88
N LYS A 160 32.22 10.62 -16.82
CA LYS A 160 31.96 9.68 -15.70
C LYS A 160 30.68 10.09 -14.96
N GLY A 161 29.60 9.36 -15.23
CA GLY A 161 28.34 9.50 -14.48
C GLY A 161 28.51 9.07 -13.02
N LEU A 162 27.79 9.75 -12.12
CA LEU A 162 27.68 9.38 -10.70
C LEU A 162 26.45 8.52 -10.43
N LEU A 163 25.39 8.70 -11.21
CA LEU A 163 24.12 8.01 -11.06
C LEU A 163 23.53 7.73 -12.44
N ASP A 164 23.02 6.52 -12.64
CA ASP A 164 22.20 6.17 -13.80
C ASP A 164 20.78 5.89 -13.29
N SER A 165 19.79 6.57 -13.88
CA SER A 165 18.38 6.38 -13.58
C SER A 165 17.69 5.67 -14.74
N HIS A 166 17.12 4.50 -14.46
CA HIS A 166 16.42 3.69 -15.46
C HIS A 166 14.93 3.99 -15.41
N HIS A 167 14.37 4.37 -16.55
CA HIS A 167 12.96 4.72 -16.68
C HIS A 167 12.30 3.87 -17.76
N VAL A 168 10.98 3.72 -17.62
CA VAL A 168 10.12 3.20 -18.67
C VAL A 168 8.97 4.17 -18.91
N THR A 169 8.76 4.53 -20.16
CA THR A 169 7.61 5.31 -20.60
C THR A 169 6.61 4.38 -21.28
N VAL A 170 5.39 4.35 -20.77
CA VAL A 170 4.25 3.61 -21.30
C VAL A 170 3.33 4.59 -22.00
N THR A 171 3.14 4.44 -23.30
CA THR A 171 2.17 5.20 -24.08
C THR A 171 1.03 4.27 -24.49
N LEU A 172 -0.18 4.57 -24.03
CA LEU A 172 -1.41 3.91 -24.45
C LEU A 172 -2.14 4.84 -25.44
N THR A 173 -2.54 4.31 -26.59
CA THR A 173 -3.23 5.08 -27.64
C THR A 173 -4.65 4.55 -27.83
N ASP A 174 -5.56 5.42 -28.27
CA ASP A 174 -6.92 5.10 -28.71
C ASP A 174 -7.88 4.59 -27.60
N SER A 175 -7.60 4.90 -26.34
CA SER A 175 -8.45 4.52 -25.20
C SER A 175 -9.90 5.01 -25.33
N ASP A 176 -10.10 6.18 -25.92
CA ASP A 176 -11.42 6.79 -26.09
C ASP A 176 -12.28 6.06 -27.13
N SER A 177 -11.65 5.36 -28.08
CA SER A 177 -12.35 4.62 -29.13
C SER A 177 -12.58 3.14 -28.77
N PHE A 178 -12.01 2.68 -27.66
CA PHE A 178 -12.01 1.27 -27.26
C PHE A 178 -13.42 0.67 -27.11
N ALA A 179 -14.36 1.44 -26.55
CA ALA A 179 -15.73 0.98 -26.37
C ALA A 179 -16.41 0.63 -27.71
N GLY A 180 -16.20 1.46 -28.73
CA GLY A 180 -16.70 1.20 -30.08
C GLY A 180 -15.99 0.02 -30.75
N ALA A 181 -14.67 -0.09 -30.57
CA ALA A 181 -13.90 -1.23 -31.06
C ALA A 181 -14.35 -2.55 -30.42
N LEU A 182 -14.68 -2.54 -29.12
CA LEU A 182 -15.23 -3.67 -28.38
C LEU A 182 -16.60 -4.09 -28.91
N ALA A 183 -17.53 -3.14 -29.06
CA ALA A 183 -18.85 -3.42 -29.63
C ALA A 183 -18.77 -4.09 -31.00
N ALA A 184 -18.02 -3.48 -31.93
CA ALA A 184 -17.83 -4.04 -33.26
C ALA A 184 -17.11 -5.41 -33.22
N GLY A 185 -16.19 -5.61 -32.27
CA GLY A 185 -15.50 -6.88 -32.05
C GLY A 185 -16.42 -8.00 -31.56
N VAL A 186 -17.29 -7.70 -30.59
CA VAL A 186 -18.30 -8.63 -30.06
C VAL A 186 -19.27 -9.00 -31.17
N ARG A 187 -19.86 -8.03 -31.86
CA ARG A 187 -20.82 -8.28 -32.97
C ARG A 187 -20.23 -9.21 -34.02
N ARG A 188 -19.03 -8.90 -34.54
CA ARG A 188 -18.36 -9.75 -35.53
C ARG A 188 -18.08 -11.17 -35.01
N ALA A 189 -17.62 -11.30 -33.77
CA ALA A 189 -17.29 -12.60 -33.20
C ALA A 189 -18.54 -13.46 -33.00
N THR A 190 -19.61 -12.88 -32.45
CA THR A 190 -20.90 -13.54 -32.23
C THR A 190 -21.55 -13.96 -33.55
N GLN A 191 -21.60 -13.07 -34.54
CA GLN A 191 -22.11 -13.40 -35.89
C GLN A 191 -21.29 -14.51 -36.58
N THR A 192 -19.98 -14.57 -36.33
CA THR A 192 -19.13 -15.65 -36.88
C THR A 192 -19.40 -16.98 -36.19
N GLU A 193 -19.52 -16.99 -34.85
CA GLU A 193 -19.77 -18.21 -34.06
C GLU A 193 -21.14 -18.82 -34.40
N PHE A 194 -22.15 -17.96 -34.60
CA PHE A 194 -23.54 -18.35 -34.85
C PHE A 194 -23.99 -18.03 -36.28
N ALA A 195 -23.11 -18.24 -37.27
CA ALA A 195 -23.41 -17.88 -38.67
C ALA A 195 -24.54 -18.73 -39.32
N ALA A 196 -24.91 -19.86 -38.71
CA ALA A 196 -25.86 -20.83 -39.25
C ALA A 196 -27.16 -20.96 -38.43
N LEU A 197 -27.62 -19.86 -37.82
CA LEU A 197 -28.86 -19.82 -37.06
C LEU A 197 -30.11 -19.82 -37.95
N GLU A 198 -31.22 -20.29 -37.38
CA GLU A 198 -32.54 -20.08 -37.96
C GLU A 198 -32.90 -18.58 -37.94
N PRO A 199 -33.74 -18.09 -38.89
CA PRO A 199 -34.02 -16.66 -39.02
C PRO A 199 -34.57 -15.99 -37.75
N ALA A 200 -35.40 -16.71 -36.98
CA ALA A 200 -35.97 -16.17 -35.74
C ALA A 200 -34.90 -15.94 -34.66
N ASP A 201 -34.00 -16.91 -34.48
CA ASP A 201 -32.90 -16.80 -33.51
C ASP A 201 -31.86 -15.77 -33.95
N ALA A 202 -31.63 -15.65 -35.27
CA ALA A 202 -30.76 -14.63 -35.83
C ALA A 202 -31.29 -13.21 -35.58
N ASP A 203 -32.59 -12.98 -35.80
CA ASP A 203 -33.24 -11.70 -35.54
C ASP A 203 -33.21 -11.35 -34.04
N GLU A 204 -33.45 -12.33 -33.16
CA GLU A 204 -33.37 -12.12 -31.71
C GLU A 204 -31.94 -11.80 -31.25
N LEU A 205 -30.94 -12.49 -31.77
CA LEU A 205 -29.53 -12.25 -31.47
C LEU A 205 -29.07 -10.84 -31.91
N GLU A 206 -29.48 -10.38 -33.10
CA GLU A 206 -29.21 -9.01 -33.55
C GLU A 206 -29.88 -7.97 -32.66
N ASN A 207 -31.11 -8.23 -32.19
CA ASN A 207 -31.78 -7.36 -31.23
C ASN A 207 -31.01 -7.25 -29.90
N ILE A 208 -30.45 -8.35 -29.39
CA ILE A 208 -29.61 -8.36 -28.18
C ILE A 208 -28.32 -7.55 -28.40
N LEU A 209 -27.68 -7.71 -29.56
CA LEU A 209 -26.47 -6.95 -29.94
C LEU A 209 -26.75 -5.44 -30.00
N ASP A 210 -27.86 -5.03 -30.62
CA ASP A 210 -28.29 -3.64 -30.70
C ASP A 210 -28.60 -3.04 -29.32
N GLU A 211 -29.24 -3.80 -28.42
CA GLU A 211 -29.52 -3.37 -27.05
C GLU A 211 -28.24 -3.09 -26.24
N GLN A 212 -27.23 -3.95 -26.39
CA GLN A 212 -25.93 -3.81 -25.72
C GLN A 212 -25.16 -2.59 -26.25
N GLU A 213 -25.19 -2.34 -27.56
CA GLU A 213 -24.55 -1.17 -28.18
C GLU A 213 -25.23 0.16 -27.81
N GLN A 214 -26.57 0.16 -27.73
CA GLN A 214 -27.36 1.32 -27.30
C GLN A 214 -27.24 1.60 -25.79
N GLY A 215 -26.50 0.78 -25.04
CA GLY A 215 -26.30 0.94 -23.60
C GLY A 215 -27.55 0.66 -22.78
N LYS A 216 -28.55 -0.03 -23.35
CA LYS A 216 -29.73 -0.52 -22.61
C LYS A 216 -29.35 -1.62 -21.62
N GLN A 217 -28.22 -2.28 -21.88
CA GLN A 217 -27.60 -3.29 -21.03
C GLN A 217 -26.24 -2.79 -20.50
N ALA A 218 -25.93 -3.08 -19.24
CA ALA A 218 -24.75 -2.54 -18.55
C ALA A 218 -23.44 -3.31 -18.83
N ASP A 219 -23.52 -4.51 -19.42
CA ASP A 219 -22.39 -5.45 -19.48
C ASP A 219 -21.25 -4.98 -20.39
N LEU A 220 -21.55 -4.53 -21.62
CA LEU A 220 -20.52 -4.04 -22.54
C LEU A 220 -19.75 -2.84 -21.97
N GLN A 221 -20.48 -1.92 -21.34
CA GLN A 221 -19.87 -0.79 -20.65
C GLN A 221 -19.05 -1.24 -19.44
N ARG A 222 -19.54 -2.21 -18.67
CA ARG A 222 -18.83 -2.79 -17.52
C ARG A 222 -17.52 -3.46 -17.95
N VAL A 223 -17.53 -4.24 -19.03
CA VAL A 223 -16.31 -4.85 -19.60
C VAL A 223 -15.34 -3.77 -20.05
N SER A 224 -15.79 -2.78 -20.82
CA SER A 224 -14.97 -1.66 -21.30
C SER A 224 -14.29 -0.89 -20.15
N ARG A 225 -15.09 -0.47 -19.14
CA ARG A 225 -14.56 0.21 -17.94
C ARG A 225 -13.57 -0.65 -17.17
N THR A 226 -13.81 -1.96 -17.09
CA THR A 226 -12.91 -2.90 -16.40
C THR A 226 -11.60 -3.03 -17.15
N VAL A 227 -11.61 -3.20 -18.48
CA VAL A 227 -10.37 -3.25 -19.28
C VAL A 227 -9.56 -1.96 -19.13
N LEU A 228 -10.19 -0.80 -19.26
CA LEU A 228 -9.51 0.49 -19.12
C LEU A 228 -8.94 0.67 -17.70
N GLY A 229 -9.72 0.34 -16.66
CA GLY A 229 -9.30 0.44 -15.27
C GLY A 229 -8.16 -0.50 -14.86
N TRP A 230 -8.02 -1.66 -15.52
CA TRP A 230 -6.99 -2.66 -15.22
C TRP A 230 -5.83 -2.70 -16.23
N SER A 231 -5.93 -1.95 -17.34
CA SER A 231 -4.95 -1.90 -18.43
C SER A 231 -3.53 -1.68 -17.93
N LEU A 232 -3.34 -0.66 -17.09
CA LEU A 232 -2.01 -0.31 -16.58
C LEU A 232 -1.41 -1.41 -15.72
N SER A 233 -2.21 -2.16 -14.95
CA SER A 233 -1.71 -3.28 -14.14
C SER A 233 -1.18 -4.41 -15.00
N ALA A 234 -1.89 -4.77 -16.08
CA ALA A 234 -1.44 -5.78 -17.03
C ALA A 234 -0.17 -5.33 -17.77
N ILE A 235 -0.12 -4.06 -18.19
CA ILE A 235 1.04 -3.48 -18.87
C ILE A 235 2.27 -3.43 -17.94
N LYS A 236 2.10 -3.11 -16.65
CA LYS A 236 3.20 -3.11 -15.68
C LYS A 236 3.86 -4.48 -15.52
N ARG A 237 3.09 -5.57 -15.59
CA ARG A 237 3.66 -6.93 -15.60
C ARG A 237 4.53 -7.15 -16.85
N GLU A 238 4.05 -6.73 -18.01
CA GLU A 238 4.81 -6.82 -19.27
C GLU A 238 6.09 -5.98 -19.25
N VAL A 239 6.04 -4.78 -18.64
CA VAL A 239 7.22 -3.93 -18.43
C VAL A 239 8.32 -4.67 -17.68
N GLN A 240 8.00 -5.51 -16.68
CA GLN A 240 9.01 -6.28 -15.95
C GLN A 240 9.75 -7.24 -16.89
N LEU A 241 9.03 -7.91 -17.79
CA LEU A 241 9.61 -8.83 -18.78
C LEU A 241 10.44 -8.10 -19.83
N ARG A 242 9.90 -7.02 -20.40
CA ARG A 242 10.58 -6.20 -21.42
C ARG A 242 11.84 -5.54 -20.89
N TYR A 243 11.87 -5.14 -19.63
CA TYR A 243 13.08 -4.61 -19.03
C TYR A 243 14.15 -5.69 -18.84
N LEU A 244 13.79 -6.92 -18.44
CA LEU A 244 14.76 -8.02 -18.39
C LEU A 244 15.28 -8.40 -19.78
N GLU A 245 14.42 -8.39 -20.81
CA GLU A 245 14.83 -8.56 -22.22
C GLU A 245 15.77 -7.45 -22.67
N TYR A 246 15.46 -6.20 -22.32
CA TYR A 246 16.32 -5.05 -22.58
C TYR A 246 17.70 -5.25 -21.95
N LEU A 247 17.78 -5.67 -20.68
CA LEU A 247 19.05 -5.96 -20.02
C LEU A 247 19.78 -7.13 -20.70
N ARG A 248 19.08 -8.21 -21.04
CA ARG A 248 19.67 -9.38 -21.72
C ARG A 248 20.32 -8.97 -23.05
N ASP A 249 19.64 -8.15 -23.82
CA ASP A 249 20.08 -7.76 -25.16
C ASP A 249 21.16 -6.66 -25.14
N THR A 250 21.21 -5.86 -24.06
CA THR A 250 22.16 -4.74 -23.91
C THR A 250 23.46 -5.16 -23.20
N LEU A 251 23.39 -6.14 -22.31
CA LEU A 251 24.53 -6.60 -21.53
C LEU A 251 25.30 -7.73 -22.25
N GLY A 252 26.58 -7.92 -21.91
CA GLY A 252 27.43 -8.91 -22.59
C GLY A 252 26.99 -10.38 -22.41
N THR A 253 27.46 -11.28 -23.26
CA THR A 253 27.01 -12.70 -23.29
C THR A 253 27.77 -13.65 -22.36
N SER A 254 28.70 -13.15 -21.53
CA SER A 254 29.56 -13.97 -20.67
C SER A 254 28.97 -14.23 -19.27
N GLY A 255 29.31 -15.35 -18.65
CA GLY A 255 29.08 -15.60 -17.22
C GLY A 255 27.59 -15.69 -16.86
N GLY A 256 27.07 -14.69 -16.12
CA GLY A 256 25.70 -14.68 -15.62
C GLY A 256 24.61 -14.54 -16.69
N ALA A 257 24.98 -14.25 -17.94
CA ALA A 257 24.04 -14.03 -19.04
C ALA A 257 23.10 -15.22 -19.31
N VAL A 258 23.59 -16.46 -19.18
CA VAL A 258 22.77 -17.67 -19.38
C VAL A 258 21.61 -17.75 -18.39
N PHE A 259 21.82 -17.35 -17.13
CA PHE A 259 20.80 -17.36 -16.10
C PHE A 259 19.77 -16.24 -16.31
N LEU A 260 20.18 -15.09 -16.85
CA LEU A 260 19.24 -14.03 -17.25
C LEU A 260 18.37 -14.47 -18.43
N ALA A 261 18.98 -15.08 -19.44
CA ALA A 261 18.27 -15.62 -20.59
C ALA A 261 17.27 -16.71 -20.17
N ASP A 262 17.69 -17.61 -19.28
CA ASP A 262 16.81 -18.66 -18.76
C ASP A 262 15.66 -18.10 -17.90
N LEU A 263 15.93 -17.10 -17.05
CA LEU A 263 14.90 -16.39 -16.30
C LEU A 263 13.85 -15.76 -17.23
N VAL A 264 14.29 -14.98 -18.23
CA VAL A 264 13.39 -14.36 -19.21
C VAL A 264 12.55 -15.42 -19.94
N ARG A 265 13.20 -16.49 -20.42
CA ARG A 265 12.55 -17.60 -21.11
C ARG A 265 11.48 -18.25 -20.25
N ARG A 266 11.78 -18.58 -18.99
CA ARG A 266 10.84 -19.24 -18.07
C ARG A 266 9.66 -18.36 -17.70
N LEU A 267 9.86 -17.06 -17.53
CA LEU A 267 8.75 -16.13 -17.30
C LEU A 267 7.84 -15.99 -18.52
N ARG A 268 8.40 -16.00 -19.74
CA ARG A 268 7.61 -16.05 -20.98
C ARG A 268 6.85 -17.36 -21.16
N LEU A 269 7.47 -18.49 -20.81
CA LEU A 269 6.79 -19.80 -20.78
C LEU A 269 5.63 -19.81 -19.79
N LEU A 270 5.83 -19.25 -18.59
CA LEU A 270 4.77 -19.11 -17.60
C LEU A 270 3.63 -18.22 -18.10
N ASP A 271 3.93 -17.06 -18.69
CA ASP A 271 2.92 -16.14 -19.21
C ASP A 271 2.11 -16.78 -20.36
N ALA A 272 2.77 -17.52 -21.26
CA ALA A 272 2.12 -18.30 -22.30
C ALA A 272 1.25 -19.44 -21.73
N TYR A 273 1.76 -20.17 -20.75
CA TYR A 273 1.04 -21.24 -20.06
C TYR A 273 -0.24 -20.73 -19.37
N LEU A 274 -0.18 -19.56 -18.73
CA LEU A 274 -1.34 -18.90 -18.10
C LEU A 274 -2.30 -18.26 -19.12
N GLY A 275 -1.81 -17.96 -20.33
CA GLY A 275 -2.56 -17.35 -21.43
C GLY A 275 -3.31 -18.34 -22.32
N GLY A 276 -3.08 -19.65 -22.17
CA GLY A 276 -3.70 -20.70 -23.00
C GLY A 276 -5.23 -20.67 -22.92
N GLN A 277 -5.89 -20.41 -24.06
CA GLN A 277 -7.33 -20.14 -24.12
C GLN A 277 -8.21 -21.37 -24.33
N ASP A 278 -7.59 -22.50 -24.67
CA ASP A 278 -8.31 -23.75 -24.98
C ASP A 278 -8.62 -24.57 -23.71
N ARG A 279 -8.19 -24.09 -22.53
CA ARG A 279 -8.42 -24.75 -21.25
C ARG A 279 -9.59 -24.12 -20.50
N PRO A 280 -10.57 -24.90 -20.02
CA PRO A 280 -11.64 -24.38 -19.17
C PRO A 280 -11.11 -23.84 -17.84
N ASP A 281 -11.81 -22.88 -17.24
CA ASP A 281 -11.40 -22.28 -15.95
C ASP A 281 -11.23 -23.32 -14.83
N GLY A 282 -11.98 -24.43 -14.87
CA GLY A 282 -11.86 -25.56 -13.95
C GLY A 282 -10.48 -26.22 -13.94
N ASP A 283 -9.71 -26.11 -15.03
CA ASP A 283 -8.35 -26.65 -15.11
C ASP A 283 -7.31 -25.84 -14.35
N PHE A 284 -7.70 -24.65 -13.90
CA PHE A 284 -6.84 -23.75 -13.14
C PHE A 284 -7.17 -23.73 -11.64
N LEU A 285 -8.13 -24.55 -11.20
CA LEU A 285 -8.56 -24.59 -9.80
C LEU A 285 -7.64 -25.50 -8.96
N VAL A 286 -7.03 -24.93 -7.93
CA VAL A 286 -6.15 -25.61 -6.96
C VAL A 286 -6.52 -25.23 -5.54
N SER A 287 -6.12 -26.04 -4.55
CA SER A 287 -6.29 -25.72 -3.13
C SER A 287 -5.12 -26.20 -2.29
N TYR A 288 -4.96 -25.65 -1.09
CA TYR A 288 -3.96 -26.09 -0.13
C TYR A 288 -4.44 -25.87 1.30
N ALA A 289 -4.14 -26.81 2.20
CA ALA A 289 -4.42 -26.71 3.64
C ALA A 289 -5.90 -26.38 3.94
N GLY A 290 -6.83 -27.13 3.34
CA GLY A 290 -8.28 -26.92 3.53
C GLY A 290 -8.86 -25.64 2.93
N SER A 291 -8.09 -24.86 2.16
CA SER A 291 -8.60 -23.63 1.53
C SER A 291 -9.70 -23.90 0.50
N ARG A 292 -10.55 -22.88 0.24
CA ARG A 292 -11.39 -22.86 -0.96
C ARG A 292 -10.57 -23.03 -2.24
N LEU A 293 -11.22 -23.50 -3.29
CA LEU A 293 -10.61 -23.58 -4.63
C LEU A 293 -10.21 -22.18 -5.11
N ILE A 294 -9.00 -22.07 -5.63
CA ILE A 294 -8.40 -20.84 -6.13
C ILE A 294 -8.03 -21.06 -7.60
N ASN A 295 -8.47 -20.16 -8.48
CA ASN A 295 -7.97 -20.14 -9.85
C ASN A 295 -6.59 -19.48 -9.85
N TYR A 296 -5.54 -20.26 -10.12
CA TYR A 296 -4.18 -19.73 -10.01
C TYR A 296 -3.85 -18.66 -11.05
N ARG A 297 -4.62 -18.51 -12.14
CA ARG A 297 -4.45 -17.39 -13.10
C ARG A 297 -4.67 -16.04 -12.41
N ASP A 298 -5.57 -15.98 -11.44
CA ASP A 298 -5.86 -14.75 -10.70
C ASP A 298 -4.66 -14.28 -9.87
N LEU A 299 -3.81 -15.21 -9.41
CA LEU A 299 -2.59 -14.91 -8.64
C LEU A 299 -1.53 -14.19 -9.51
N PHE A 300 -1.57 -14.41 -10.83
CA PHE A 300 -0.60 -13.86 -11.77
C PHE A 300 -1.10 -12.65 -12.57
N GLN A 301 -2.36 -12.23 -12.40
CA GLN A 301 -2.93 -11.04 -13.08
C GLN A 301 -2.45 -9.70 -12.49
N GLN A 302 -1.97 -9.70 -11.26
CA GLN A 302 -1.54 -8.48 -10.59
C GLN A 302 -0.21 -7.99 -11.16
N ALA A 303 -0.01 -6.66 -11.16
CA ALA A 303 1.25 -6.05 -11.59
C ALA A 303 2.46 -6.54 -10.78
N SER A 304 2.23 -6.95 -9.53
CA SER A 304 3.25 -7.45 -8.58
C SER A 304 3.41 -8.98 -8.59
N ALA A 305 2.83 -9.68 -9.57
CA ALA A 305 2.86 -11.14 -9.62
C ALA A 305 4.28 -11.71 -9.52
N PHE A 306 5.27 -11.06 -10.13
CA PHE A 306 6.66 -11.51 -10.13
C PHE A 306 7.52 -10.92 -9.01
N ASP A 307 6.97 -10.07 -8.13
CA ASP A 307 7.72 -9.40 -7.06
C ASP A 307 8.27 -10.39 -6.01
N LEU A 308 7.77 -11.62 -6.01
CA LEU A 308 8.26 -12.73 -5.19
C LEU A 308 9.61 -13.28 -5.64
N LEU A 309 10.04 -12.96 -6.86
CA LEU A 309 11.33 -13.43 -7.33
C LEU A 309 12.48 -12.70 -6.61
N PRO A 310 13.63 -13.37 -6.42
CA PRO A 310 14.83 -12.76 -5.86
C PRO A 310 15.44 -11.71 -6.79
N ILE A 311 15.35 -11.91 -8.11
CA ILE A 311 15.88 -11.01 -9.13
C ILE A 311 14.76 -10.67 -10.12
N ILE A 312 14.26 -9.44 -10.07
CA ILE A 312 13.17 -8.92 -10.92
C ILE A 312 13.20 -7.39 -10.88
N PRO A 313 12.90 -6.67 -11.97
CA PRO A 313 12.62 -5.24 -11.89
C PRO A 313 11.35 -4.96 -11.11
N LEU A 314 11.40 -3.90 -10.32
CA LEU A 314 10.29 -3.31 -9.61
C LEU A 314 10.02 -1.95 -10.23
N ILE A 315 8.73 -1.67 -10.46
CA ILE A 315 8.29 -0.37 -10.95
C ILE A 315 8.04 0.51 -9.73
N GLU A 316 8.87 1.53 -9.54
CA GLU A 316 8.90 2.38 -8.36
C GLU A 316 8.48 3.81 -8.71
N GLY A 317 7.34 4.24 -8.15
CA GLY A 317 6.80 5.59 -8.32
C GLY A 317 6.34 5.91 -9.75
N THR A 318 5.60 7.02 -9.89
CA THR A 318 5.23 7.61 -11.17
C THR A 318 5.99 8.92 -11.30
N LEU A 319 6.91 9.01 -12.26
CA LEU A 319 7.73 10.21 -12.51
C LEU A 319 6.93 11.27 -13.27
N SER A 320 6.05 10.83 -14.18
CA SER A 320 5.10 11.71 -14.87
C SER A 320 3.88 10.93 -15.36
N SER A 321 2.76 11.63 -15.50
CA SER A 321 1.53 11.14 -16.10
C SER A 321 0.90 12.28 -16.91
N VAL A 322 0.71 12.07 -18.21
CA VAL A 322 0.15 13.07 -19.12
C VAL A 322 -1.00 12.43 -19.89
N ALA A 323 -2.14 13.12 -19.96
CA ALA A 323 -3.23 12.79 -20.86
C ALA A 323 -3.22 13.83 -21.99
N ASP A 324 -2.80 13.40 -23.19
CA ASP A 324 -2.83 14.21 -24.40
C ASP A 324 -4.17 13.94 -25.09
N GLN A 325 -5.20 14.71 -24.70
CA GLN A 325 -6.55 14.60 -25.27
C GLN A 325 -6.58 14.77 -26.80
N PRO A 326 -5.88 15.76 -27.40
CA PRO A 326 -5.80 15.89 -28.86
C PRO A 326 -5.30 14.65 -29.59
N ARG A 327 -4.37 13.89 -28.99
CA ARG A 327 -3.81 12.67 -29.58
C ARG A 327 -4.47 11.38 -29.10
N GLY A 328 -5.45 11.46 -28.18
CA GLY A 328 -6.06 10.27 -27.55
C GLY A 328 -5.03 9.40 -26.84
N GLN A 329 -3.99 10.01 -26.26
CA GLN A 329 -2.85 9.30 -25.66
C GLN A 329 -2.78 9.50 -24.16
N HIS A 330 -2.53 8.41 -23.45
CA HIS A 330 -2.13 8.44 -22.05
C HIS A 330 -0.68 7.97 -21.93
N VAL A 331 0.16 8.84 -21.38
CA VAL A 331 1.60 8.60 -21.23
C VAL A 331 1.95 8.57 -19.76
N TRP A 332 2.53 7.47 -19.30
CA TRP A 332 3.08 7.34 -17.95
C TRP A 332 4.58 7.08 -18.01
N THR A 333 5.37 7.77 -17.20
CA THR A 333 6.78 7.45 -17.02
C THR A 333 7.01 6.95 -15.60
N PHE A 334 7.65 5.79 -15.47
CA PHE A 334 7.94 5.15 -14.19
C PHE A 334 9.44 5.00 -13.98
N GLY A 335 9.86 5.05 -12.71
CA GLY A 335 11.20 4.65 -12.29
C GLY A 335 11.32 3.13 -12.21
N LEU A 336 12.49 2.60 -12.54
CA LEU A 336 12.79 1.17 -12.45
C LEU A 336 13.88 0.90 -11.43
N LYS A 337 13.63 -0.09 -10.57
CA LYS A 337 14.60 -0.59 -9.59
C LYS A 337 14.78 -2.08 -9.76
N LEU A 338 16.03 -2.53 -9.93
CA LEU A 338 16.30 -3.96 -10.02
C LEU A 338 16.48 -4.58 -8.63
N LYS A 339 15.59 -5.51 -8.26
CA LYS A 339 15.77 -6.35 -7.07
C LYS A 339 16.88 -7.35 -7.33
N LEU A 340 17.79 -7.51 -6.37
CA LEU A 340 19.02 -8.31 -6.51
C LEU A 340 19.26 -9.18 -5.26
N ASP A 341 18.28 -10.00 -4.90
CA ASP A 341 18.33 -10.99 -3.81
C ASP A 341 18.95 -10.45 -2.50
N GLY A 342 18.48 -9.27 -2.09
CA GLY A 342 18.93 -8.60 -0.88
C GLY A 342 18.46 -9.31 0.39
N PRO A 343 19.04 -8.98 1.55
CA PRO A 343 18.48 -9.37 2.84
C PRO A 343 17.08 -8.77 3.08
N VAL A 344 16.19 -9.56 3.68
CA VAL A 344 14.87 -9.13 4.14
C VAL A 344 14.99 -8.59 5.56
N TYR A 345 15.43 -7.34 5.69
CA TYR A 345 15.76 -6.70 6.99
C TYR A 345 14.63 -6.68 8.02
N ARG A 346 13.38 -6.96 7.60
CA ARG A 346 12.21 -7.09 8.48
C ARG A 346 12.24 -8.31 9.40
N MET A 347 13.17 -9.24 9.18
CA MET A 347 13.32 -10.49 9.94
C MET A 347 14.37 -10.41 11.07
N GLY A 348 14.88 -9.22 11.38
CA GLY A 348 15.79 -9.00 12.50
C GLY A 348 17.26 -8.84 12.10
N THR A 349 18.17 -9.22 13.01
CA THR A 349 19.60 -8.89 12.95
C THR A 349 20.42 -9.77 11.99
N ASN A 350 19.94 -10.97 11.67
CA ASN A 350 20.51 -11.82 10.62
C ASN A 350 19.43 -12.17 9.57
N PRO A 351 19.07 -11.20 8.73
CA PRO A 351 17.95 -11.36 7.81
C PRO A 351 18.25 -12.39 6.71
N PRO A 352 17.33 -13.34 6.43
CA PRO A 352 17.45 -14.22 5.28
C PRO A 352 17.44 -13.40 3.98
N ARG A 353 18.03 -13.94 2.93
CA ARG A 353 17.88 -13.36 1.59
C ARG A 353 16.45 -13.56 1.09
N VAL A 354 16.06 -12.80 0.07
CA VAL A 354 14.72 -12.93 -0.53
C VAL A 354 14.41 -14.37 -0.93
N TYR A 355 15.36 -15.04 -1.59
CA TYR A 355 15.17 -16.43 -2.01
C TYR A 355 14.88 -17.35 -0.81
N ASP A 356 15.74 -17.33 0.21
CA ASP A 356 15.61 -18.16 1.41
C ASP A 356 14.33 -17.85 2.19
N TYR A 357 13.96 -16.58 2.27
CA TYR A 357 12.74 -16.13 2.94
C TYR A 357 11.48 -16.74 2.32
N TYR A 358 11.37 -16.70 0.99
CA TYR A 358 10.22 -17.29 0.30
C TYR A 358 10.28 -18.81 0.23
N LEU A 359 11.47 -19.40 0.18
CA LEU A 359 11.65 -20.84 0.30
C LEU A 359 11.17 -21.34 1.67
N GLY A 360 11.42 -20.56 2.74
CA GLY A 360 10.85 -20.81 4.06
C GLY A 360 9.32 -20.83 4.05
N GLN A 361 8.68 -19.86 3.40
CA GLN A 361 7.20 -19.84 3.29
C GLN A 361 6.63 -21.01 2.49
N LEU A 362 7.37 -21.49 1.48
CA LEU A 362 6.94 -22.61 0.65
C LEU A 362 7.15 -23.97 1.34
N ASN A 363 8.22 -24.11 2.12
CA ASN A 363 8.62 -25.36 2.76
C ASN A 363 7.68 -25.76 3.91
N PRO A 364 6.90 -26.86 3.78
CA PRO A 364 5.97 -27.30 4.81
C PRO A 364 6.60 -27.60 6.17
N ASP A 365 7.90 -27.90 6.20
CA ASP A 365 8.64 -28.26 7.41
C ASP A 365 9.37 -27.07 8.06
N SER A 366 9.26 -25.87 7.47
CA SER A 366 9.89 -24.68 8.04
C SER A 366 9.07 -24.10 9.18
N ALA A 367 9.75 -23.50 10.17
CA ALA A 367 9.09 -22.79 11.26
C ALA A 367 8.19 -21.64 10.77
N GLU A 368 8.55 -20.98 9.66
CA GLU A 368 7.74 -19.91 9.06
C GLU A 368 6.44 -20.45 8.48
N HIS A 369 6.49 -21.58 7.77
CA HIS A 369 5.30 -22.20 7.18
C HIS A 369 4.40 -22.80 8.26
N VAL A 370 4.98 -23.57 9.18
CA VAL A 370 4.26 -24.19 10.30
C VAL A 370 3.62 -23.10 11.15
N GLY A 371 4.39 -22.08 11.54
CA GLY A 371 3.88 -20.96 12.32
C GLY A 371 2.74 -20.22 11.61
N ARG A 372 2.81 -20.02 10.28
CA ARG A 372 1.71 -19.41 9.51
C ARG A 372 0.49 -20.31 9.36
N ARG A 373 0.70 -21.63 9.23
CA ARG A 373 -0.40 -22.60 9.16
C ARG A 373 -1.11 -22.71 10.50
N GLU A 374 -0.36 -22.75 11.60
CA GLU A 374 -0.88 -22.86 12.97
C GLU A 374 -1.50 -21.54 13.45
N ALA A 375 -0.86 -20.40 13.18
CA ALA A 375 -1.42 -19.07 13.45
C ALA A 375 -2.52 -18.68 12.46
N GLY A 376 -2.78 -19.50 11.43
CA GLY A 376 -3.53 -19.13 10.24
C GLY A 376 -4.31 -20.29 9.62
N ALA A 377 -4.95 -21.12 10.45
CA ALA A 377 -6.08 -21.93 9.98
C ALA A 377 -7.11 -21.06 9.21
N ASP A 378 -7.13 -19.75 9.49
CA ASP A 378 -8.04 -18.75 8.90
C ASP A 378 -7.34 -17.57 8.18
N ASP A 379 -6.05 -17.64 7.78
CA ASP A 379 -5.48 -16.59 6.90
C ASP A 379 -5.89 -16.84 5.45
N PRO A 380 -6.84 -16.07 4.87
CA PRO A 380 -7.32 -16.31 3.51
C PRO A 380 -6.25 -16.09 2.45
N ARG A 381 -5.08 -15.56 2.84
CA ARG A 381 -3.93 -15.31 1.95
C ARG A 381 -2.84 -16.36 2.06
N PHE A 382 -2.84 -17.21 3.10
CA PHE A 382 -1.81 -18.22 3.29
C PHE A 382 -1.77 -19.21 2.13
N ALA A 383 -2.91 -19.86 1.85
CA ALA A 383 -3.00 -20.81 0.74
C ALA A 383 -2.73 -20.15 -0.64
N PRO A 384 -3.35 -19.01 -1.01
CA PRO A 384 -2.98 -18.29 -2.23
C PRO A 384 -1.48 -17.98 -2.34
N ARG A 385 -0.84 -17.62 -1.23
CA ARG A 385 0.58 -17.29 -1.20
C ARG A 385 1.47 -18.51 -1.42
N VAL A 386 1.19 -19.61 -0.72
CA VAL A 386 1.94 -20.87 -0.87
C VAL A 386 1.76 -21.41 -2.29
N LEU A 387 0.53 -21.40 -2.82
CA LEU A 387 0.24 -21.83 -4.19
C LEU A 387 0.97 -20.94 -5.21
N HIS A 388 0.91 -19.62 -5.06
CA HIS A 388 1.65 -18.70 -5.94
C HIS A 388 3.15 -19.01 -5.94
N LEU A 389 3.76 -19.17 -4.76
CA LEU A 389 5.17 -19.54 -4.64
C LEU A 389 5.45 -20.91 -5.28
N ALA A 390 4.61 -21.92 -5.04
CA ALA A 390 4.78 -23.26 -5.59
C ALA A 390 4.80 -23.24 -7.11
N LEU A 391 3.84 -22.56 -7.74
CA LEU A 391 3.75 -22.42 -9.20
C LEU A 391 4.95 -21.64 -9.76
N LEU A 392 5.20 -20.45 -9.22
CA LEU A 392 6.24 -19.56 -9.70
C LEU A 392 7.63 -20.18 -9.54
N TYR A 393 7.94 -20.72 -8.37
CA TYR A 393 9.28 -21.25 -8.07
C TYR A 393 9.54 -22.59 -8.76
N ALA A 394 8.54 -23.47 -8.89
CA ALA A 394 8.70 -24.71 -9.63
C ALA A 394 9.06 -24.43 -11.10
N ILE A 395 8.40 -23.46 -11.73
CA ILE A 395 8.65 -23.14 -13.14
C ILE A 395 9.96 -22.38 -13.33
N VAL A 396 10.26 -21.41 -12.46
CA VAL A 396 11.44 -20.55 -12.61
C VAL A 396 12.75 -21.24 -12.21
N PHE A 397 12.75 -22.08 -11.16
CA PHE A 397 14.00 -22.56 -10.55
C PHE A 397 14.32 -24.04 -10.75
N ALA A 398 13.40 -24.86 -11.24
CA ALA A 398 13.71 -26.26 -11.55
C ALA A 398 14.79 -26.34 -12.66
N ASP A 399 15.96 -26.89 -12.34
CA ASP A 399 17.13 -26.95 -13.23
C ASP A 399 17.55 -25.57 -13.80
N PHE A 400 17.63 -24.57 -12.91
CA PHE A 400 17.90 -23.17 -13.28
C PHE A 400 19.25 -22.99 -14.00
N GLY A 401 19.22 -22.33 -15.17
CA GLY A 401 20.37 -22.13 -16.06
C GLY A 401 20.42 -23.10 -17.24
N ASN A 402 19.59 -24.15 -17.25
CA ASN A 402 19.46 -25.04 -18.39
C ASN A 402 18.41 -24.52 -19.40
N LEU A 403 18.88 -23.91 -20.49
CA LEU A 403 18.02 -23.37 -21.55
C LEU A 403 17.23 -24.44 -22.32
N ALA A 404 17.67 -25.70 -22.29
CA ALA A 404 17.00 -26.81 -22.97
C ALA A 404 15.91 -27.48 -22.11
N TYR A 405 15.89 -27.22 -20.81
CA TYR A 405 14.91 -27.80 -19.90
C TYR A 405 13.53 -27.13 -20.08
N ASP A 406 12.49 -27.93 -20.29
CA ASP A 406 11.10 -27.47 -20.25
C ASP A 406 10.52 -27.69 -18.84
N PRO A 407 10.26 -26.61 -18.07
CA PRO A 407 9.65 -26.73 -16.75
C PRO A 407 8.14 -26.99 -16.77
N ILE A 408 7.45 -26.76 -17.89
CA ILE A 408 5.99 -26.86 -17.95
C ILE A 408 5.56 -28.33 -17.91
N THR A 409 6.16 -29.16 -18.76
CA THR A 409 5.83 -30.60 -18.83
C THR A 409 5.87 -31.33 -17.48
N PRO A 410 6.97 -31.27 -16.68
CA PRO A 410 7.00 -31.93 -15.38
C PRO A 410 6.09 -31.26 -14.35
N PHE A 411 5.86 -29.94 -14.44
CA PHE A 411 4.91 -29.25 -13.57
C PHE A 411 3.47 -29.77 -13.80
N ASP A 412 3.04 -29.87 -15.06
CA ASP A 412 1.71 -30.35 -15.44
C ASP A 412 1.50 -31.83 -15.12
N ARG A 413 2.55 -32.63 -15.23
CA ARG A 413 2.48 -34.07 -14.94
C ARG A 413 2.55 -34.38 -13.45
N ASP A 414 3.46 -33.74 -12.71
CA ASP A 414 3.88 -34.21 -11.38
C ASP A 414 3.47 -33.28 -10.23
N VAL A 415 3.11 -32.03 -10.52
CA VAL A 415 2.78 -31.02 -9.50
C VAL A 415 1.30 -30.64 -9.54
N LEU A 416 0.83 -30.16 -10.68
CA LEU A 416 -0.53 -29.65 -10.82
C LEU A 416 -1.62 -30.67 -10.44
N PRO A 417 -1.57 -31.95 -10.85
CA PRO A 417 -2.63 -32.91 -10.53
C PRO A 417 -2.78 -33.14 -9.02
N LEU A 418 -1.68 -33.08 -8.27
CA LEU A 418 -1.68 -33.24 -6.81
C LEU A 418 -2.26 -32.00 -6.11
N LEU A 419 -1.98 -30.80 -6.61
CA LEU A 419 -2.58 -29.55 -6.10
C LEU A 419 -4.08 -29.43 -6.43
N ARG A 420 -4.55 -30.08 -7.50
CA ARG A 420 -5.98 -30.21 -7.85
C ARG A 420 -6.71 -31.26 -7.02
N GLY A 421 -6.00 -32.27 -6.54
CA GLY A 421 -6.56 -33.38 -5.77
C GLY A 421 -7.07 -32.99 -4.39
N ALA A 422 -7.86 -33.88 -3.77
CA ALA A 422 -8.41 -33.67 -2.43
C ALA A 422 -7.45 -34.07 -1.29
N ASP A 423 -6.35 -34.78 -1.60
CA ASP A 423 -5.42 -35.30 -0.59
C ASP A 423 -4.37 -34.25 -0.17
N ASP A 424 -4.58 -33.65 1.00
CA ASP A 424 -3.66 -32.67 1.58
C ASP A 424 -2.30 -33.26 1.96
N ALA A 425 -2.19 -34.56 2.27
CA ALA A 425 -0.90 -35.20 2.54
C ALA A 425 -0.07 -35.31 1.25
N ALA A 426 -0.72 -35.65 0.13
CA ALA A 426 -0.08 -35.64 -1.19
C ALA A 426 0.36 -34.23 -1.60
N LYS A 427 -0.43 -33.20 -1.27
CA LYS A 427 -0.05 -31.79 -1.49
C LYS A 427 1.20 -31.40 -0.69
N VAL A 428 1.26 -31.73 0.59
CA VAL A 428 2.45 -31.49 1.42
C VAL A 428 3.67 -32.21 0.86
N ALA A 429 3.52 -33.47 0.43
CA ALA A 429 4.60 -34.25 -0.16
C ALA A 429 5.13 -33.63 -1.46
N VAL A 430 4.25 -33.13 -2.34
CA VAL A 430 4.70 -32.47 -3.56
C VAL A 430 5.37 -31.13 -3.30
N LEU A 431 4.90 -30.35 -2.32
CA LEU A 431 5.59 -29.11 -1.92
C LEU A 431 7.00 -29.39 -1.40
N ARG A 432 7.19 -30.43 -0.56
CA ARG A 432 8.53 -30.87 -0.12
C ARG A 432 9.43 -31.23 -1.31
N ARG A 433 8.89 -31.92 -2.32
CA ARG A 433 9.63 -32.29 -3.53
C ARG A 433 10.00 -31.07 -4.39
N VAL A 434 9.10 -30.10 -4.53
CA VAL A 434 9.40 -28.84 -5.21
C VAL A 434 10.54 -28.14 -4.48
N VAL A 435 10.44 -28.00 -3.15
CA VAL A 435 11.46 -27.36 -2.31
C VAL A 435 12.80 -28.08 -2.43
N SER A 436 12.85 -29.41 -2.35
CA SER A 436 14.10 -30.16 -2.46
C SER A 436 14.76 -29.99 -3.84
N THR A 437 13.96 -29.92 -4.90
CA THR A 437 14.43 -29.71 -6.28
C THR A 437 15.07 -28.32 -6.44
N ILE A 438 14.43 -27.28 -5.92
CA ILE A 438 14.92 -25.89 -6.08
C ILE A 438 15.94 -25.49 -5.00
N SER A 439 16.12 -26.29 -3.96
CA SER A 439 17.14 -26.10 -2.91
C SER A 439 18.51 -26.69 -3.30
N GLN A 440 18.69 -27.09 -4.56
CA GLN A 440 19.97 -27.63 -5.01
C GLN A 440 21.08 -26.56 -5.05
N PRO A 441 22.34 -26.92 -4.72
CA PRO A 441 23.46 -25.97 -4.75
C PRO A 441 23.68 -25.26 -6.10
N SER A 442 23.27 -25.90 -7.20
CA SER A 442 23.32 -25.35 -8.56
C SER A 442 22.44 -24.10 -8.69
N VAL A 443 21.22 -24.12 -8.15
CA VAL A 443 20.28 -22.99 -8.19
C VAL A 443 20.84 -21.79 -7.43
N PHE A 444 21.33 -22.02 -6.20
CA PHE A 444 21.97 -20.97 -5.39
C PHE A 444 23.19 -20.37 -6.07
N THR A 445 24.02 -21.23 -6.69
CA THR A 445 25.20 -20.79 -7.43
C THR A 445 24.80 -19.98 -8.66
N GLY A 446 23.77 -20.40 -9.39
CA GLY A 446 23.21 -19.68 -10.53
C GLY A 446 22.69 -18.29 -10.15
N LEU A 447 21.86 -18.20 -9.11
CA LEU A 447 21.34 -16.93 -8.58
C LEU A 447 22.46 -15.98 -8.14
N ARG A 448 23.46 -16.50 -7.41
CA ARG A 448 24.61 -15.70 -6.96
C ARG A 448 25.44 -15.20 -8.15
N THR A 449 25.62 -16.04 -9.16
CA THR A 449 26.37 -15.71 -10.39
C THR A 449 25.63 -14.64 -11.19
N LEU A 450 24.32 -14.81 -11.42
CA LEU A 450 23.46 -13.82 -12.07
C LEU A 450 23.51 -12.48 -11.34
N ARG A 451 23.32 -12.49 -10.02
CA ARG A 451 23.34 -11.29 -9.18
C ARG A 451 24.67 -10.55 -9.31
N ARG A 452 25.79 -11.24 -9.10
CA ARG A 452 27.12 -10.62 -9.17
C ARG A 452 27.38 -10.05 -10.56
N TRP A 453 27.06 -10.82 -11.59
CA TRP A 453 27.23 -10.40 -12.97
C TRP A 453 26.39 -9.14 -13.29
N LEU A 454 25.10 -9.09 -12.89
CA LEU A 454 24.27 -7.90 -13.05
C LEU A 454 24.85 -6.69 -12.32
N GLN A 455 25.32 -6.86 -11.08
CA GLN A 455 25.97 -5.78 -10.32
C GLN A 455 27.23 -5.27 -11.01
N GLU A 456 28.05 -6.16 -11.56
CA GLU A 456 29.25 -5.79 -12.29
C GLU A 456 28.91 -5.06 -13.59
N GLN A 457 27.95 -5.57 -14.38
CA GLN A 457 27.57 -4.97 -15.65
C GLN A 457 26.90 -3.60 -15.49
N LEU A 458 25.98 -3.45 -14.53
CA LEU A 458 25.26 -2.19 -14.29
C LEU A 458 26.16 -1.11 -13.67
N ARG A 459 27.28 -1.48 -13.04
CA ARG A 459 28.28 -0.53 -12.52
C ARG A 459 29.30 -0.10 -13.58
N ARG A 460 29.37 -0.80 -14.73
CA ARG A 460 30.22 -0.36 -15.84
C ARG A 460 29.63 0.93 -16.41
N GLN A 461 30.49 1.83 -16.87
CA GLN A 461 30.07 3.09 -17.50
C GLN A 461 29.48 2.90 -18.91
N THR A 462 28.92 1.72 -19.20
CA THR A 462 28.28 1.41 -20.48
C THR A 462 27.15 2.39 -20.73
N VAL A 463 27.10 2.97 -21.93
CA VAL A 463 25.97 3.80 -22.34
C VAL A 463 24.83 2.86 -22.73
N PHE A 464 23.72 2.97 -22.01
CA PHE A 464 22.51 2.18 -22.23
C PHE A 464 21.68 2.83 -23.35
N PRO A 465 21.48 2.17 -24.50
CA PRO A 465 20.69 2.75 -25.60
C PRO A 465 19.21 2.79 -25.21
N SER A 466 18.47 3.81 -25.65
CA SER A 466 17.01 3.77 -25.54
C SER A 466 16.45 2.70 -26.47
N ARG A 467 15.39 2.02 -26.03
CA ARG A 467 14.69 1.01 -26.84
C ARG A 467 13.20 1.10 -26.62
N THR A 468 12.45 1.06 -27.72
CA THR A 468 10.99 1.02 -27.73
C THR A 468 10.52 -0.37 -28.13
N PHE A 469 9.57 -0.91 -27.38
CA PHE A 469 8.85 -2.15 -27.66
C PHE A 469 7.40 -1.78 -27.98
N ALA A 470 6.90 -2.24 -29.12
CA ALA A 470 5.49 -2.19 -29.42
C ALA A 470 4.80 -3.42 -28.80
N ALA A 471 3.60 -3.22 -28.26
CA ALA A 471 2.76 -4.27 -27.70
C ALA A 471 1.28 -3.90 -27.88
N ASP A 472 0.40 -4.89 -27.82
CA ASP A 472 -1.04 -4.69 -27.77
C ASP A 472 -1.59 -5.27 -26.46
N LEU A 473 -2.44 -4.51 -25.78
CA LEU A 473 -3.33 -5.05 -24.76
C LEU A 473 -4.60 -5.54 -25.46
N VAL A 474 -4.79 -6.86 -25.48
CA VAL A 474 -5.85 -7.55 -26.22
C VAL A 474 -6.89 -8.07 -25.25
N LEU A 475 -8.16 -7.76 -25.49
CA LEU A 475 -9.28 -8.51 -24.91
C LEU A 475 -9.64 -9.65 -25.85
N THR A 476 -9.76 -10.87 -25.33
CA THR A 476 -9.89 -12.06 -26.16
C THR A 476 -11.32 -12.61 -26.16
N ARG A 477 -11.65 -13.42 -27.17
CA ARG A 477 -12.96 -14.08 -27.34
C ARG A 477 -13.33 -15.04 -26.20
N ALA A 478 -12.38 -15.37 -25.32
CA ALA A 478 -12.62 -16.23 -24.16
C ALA A 478 -13.65 -15.67 -23.16
N ILE A 479 -13.92 -14.36 -23.22
CA ILE A 479 -14.94 -13.70 -22.39
C ILE A 479 -16.38 -13.93 -22.89
N LEU A 480 -16.58 -14.32 -24.15
CA LEU A 480 -17.92 -14.48 -24.74
C LEU A 480 -18.61 -15.76 -24.24
N GLU A 481 -19.93 -15.65 -24.06
CA GLU A 481 -20.81 -16.81 -23.92
C GLU A 481 -20.89 -17.54 -25.27
N ARG A 482 -20.87 -18.87 -25.24
CA ARG A 482 -20.93 -19.72 -26.45
C ARG A 482 -22.22 -20.54 -26.53
N ASP A 483 -22.99 -20.57 -25.45
CA ASP A 483 -24.30 -21.22 -25.42
C ASP A 483 -25.38 -20.27 -25.93
N LEU A 484 -25.92 -20.55 -27.13
CA LEU A 484 -26.98 -19.75 -27.74
C LEU A 484 -28.24 -19.70 -26.86
N GLU A 485 -28.66 -20.82 -26.27
CA GLU A 485 -29.88 -20.87 -25.47
C GLU A 485 -29.79 -19.91 -24.29
N ARG A 486 -28.60 -19.87 -23.67
CA ARG A 486 -28.32 -18.94 -22.58
C ARG A 486 -28.25 -17.50 -23.04
N ILE A 487 -27.62 -17.23 -24.19
CA ILE A 487 -27.57 -15.87 -24.74
C ILE A 487 -28.98 -15.33 -24.97
N LEU A 488 -29.87 -16.11 -25.58
CA LEU A 488 -31.24 -15.71 -25.87
C LEU A 488 -32.07 -15.57 -24.57
N ALA A 489 -32.01 -16.57 -23.67
CA ALA A 489 -32.80 -16.59 -22.45
C ALA A 489 -32.38 -15.53 -21.42
N GLU A 490 -31.07 -15.34 -21.22
CA GLU A 490 -30.53 -14.41 -20.23
C GLU A 490 -30.18 -13.03 -20.84
N ARG A 491 -30.30 -12.87 -22.16
CA ARG A 491 -29.91 -11.66 -22.93
C ARG A 491 -28.48 -11.18 -22.66
N THR A 492 -27.56 -12.11 -22.42
CA THR A 492 -26.14 -11.81 -22.11
C THR A 492 -25.20 -12.33 -23.19
N LEU A 493 -24.22 -11.51 -23.60
CA LEU A 493 -23.21 -11.87 -24.60
C LEU A 493 -21.90 -12.37 -23.98
N PHE A 494 -21.77 -12.24 -22.66
CA PHE A 494 -20.55 -12.54 -21.93
C PHE A 494 -20.79 -13.70 -20.99
N ARG A 495 -19.73 -14.47 -20.73
CA ARG A 495 -19.73 -15.39 -19.58
C ARG A 495 -19.96 -14.59 -18.31
N GLN A 496 -20.51 -15.25 -17.29
CA GLN A 496 -20.89 -14.63 -16.02
C GLN A 496 -19.82 -13.65 -15.50
N LEU A 497 -20.11 -12.35 -15.59
CA LEU A 497 -19.21 -11.28 -15.19
C LEU A 497 -19.21 -11.15 -13.66
N ASP A 498 -18.07 -11.41 -13.02
CA ASP A 498 -17.94 -11.25 -11.58
C ASP A 498 -17.80 -9.77 -11.16
N PRO A 499 -18.35 -9.34 -10.01
CA PRO A 499 -18.32 -7.95 -9.57
C PRO A 499 -16.91 -7.34 -9.48
N ASP A 500 -15.90 -8.18 -9.25
CA ASP A 500 -14.52 -7.76 -9.04
C ASP A 500 -13.68 -7.74 -10.33
N GLY A 501 -14.28 -8.11 -11.47
CA GLY A 501 -13.69 -8.08 -12.81
C GLY A 501 -12.66 -9.17 -13.13
N TYR A 502 -12.56 -10.25 -12.35
CA TYR A 502 -11.63 -11.36 -12.61
C TYR A 502 -11.80 -11.98 -14.00
N MET A 503 -13.03 -12.22 -14.45
CA MET A 503 -13.32 -12.80 -15.76
C MET A 503 -12.81 -11.92 -16.90
N VAL A 504 -13.00 -10.59 -16.78
CA VAL A 504 -12.47 -9.63 -17.75
C VAL A 504 -10.94 -9.68 -17.74
N ARG A 505 -10.32 -9.66 -16.56
CA ARG A 505 -8.85 -9.72 -16.42
C ARG A 505 -8.26 -11.03 -16.97
N ARG A 506 -8.94 -12.17 -16.84
CA ARG A 506 -8.52 -13.47 -17.41
C ARG A 506 -8.48 -13.45 -18.93
N ALA A 507 -9.34 -12.64 -19.55
CA ALA A 507 -9.41 -12.46 -20.99
C ALA A 507 -8.50 -11.34 -21.52
N MET A 508 -7.81 -10.60 -20.63
CA MET A 508 -6.83 -9.57 -21.00
C MET A 508 -5.44 -10.18 -21.15
N VAL A 509 -4.78 -9.93 -22.28
CA VAL A 509 -3.41 -10.37 -22.54
C VAL A 509 -2.62 -9.20 -23.13
N VAL A 510 -1.39 -9.00 -22.66
CA VAL A 510 -0.45 -8.09 -23.32
C VAL A 510 0.50 -8.93 -24.15
N ALA A 511 0.57 -8.69 -25.46
CA ALA A 511 1.39 -9.48 -26.37
C ALA A 511 2.08 -8.58 -27.40
N ASP A 512 3.06 -9.13 -28.11
CA ASP A 512 3.59 -8.48 -29.32
C ASP A 512 2.45 -8.20 -30.32
N PRO A 513 2.51 -7.11 -31.10
CA PRO A 513 1.49 -6.79 -32.08
C PRO A 513 1.41 -7.90 -33.13
N GLN A 514 0.40 -8.75 -33.02
CA GLN A 514 0.12 -9.83 -33.98
C GLN A 514 -1.37 -9.84 -34.33
N ILE A 515 -1.69 -10.25 -35.55
CA ILE A 515 -3.06 -10.47 -35.98
C ILE A 515 -3.52 -11.81 -35.39
N SER A 516 -3.93 -11.81 -34.11
CA SER A 516 -4.58 -12.98 -33.52
C SER A 516 -6.07 -13.01 -33.88
N GLY A 517 -6.52 -14.16 -34.41
CA GLY A 517 -7.94 -14.43 -34.67
C GLY A 517 -8.80 -14.50 -33.41
N SER A 518 -8.19 -14.65 -32.21
CA SER A 518 -8.90 -14.69 -30.93
C SER A 518 -9.12 -13.32 -30.29
N ALA A 519 -8.67 -12.22 -30.91
CA ALA A 519 -8.86 -10.87 -30.39
C ALA A 519 -10.30 -10.36 -30.63
N LEU A 520 -10.91 -9.77 -29.61
CA LEU A 520 -12.15 -8.98 -29.71
C LEU A 520 -11.85 -7.51 -29.96
N ALA A 521 -11.02 -6.93 -29.08
CA ALA A 521 -10.61 -5.53 -29.13
C ALA A 521 -9.17 -5.39 -28.65
N ARG A 522 -8.53 -4.30 -29.03
CA ARG A 522 -7.11 -4.04 -28.75
C ARG A 522 -6.90 -2.59 -28.34
N LEU A 523 -5.89 -2.38 -27.50
CA LEU A 523 -5.31 -1.09 -27.20
C LEU A 523 -3.83 -1.14 -27.54
N SER A 524 -3.36 -0.18 -28.34
CA SER A 524 -1.95 -0.12 -28.72
C SER A 524 -1.11 0.46 -27.57
N VAL A 525 -0.01 -0.22 -27.27
CA VAL A 525 0.90 0.13 -26.18
C VAL A 525 2.32 0.27 -26.73
N GLN A 526 2.99 1.37 -26.39
CA GLN A 526 4.43 1.52 -26.60
C GLN A 526 5.15 1.58 -25.26
N LEU A 527 6.18 0.75 -25.10
CA LEU A 527 7.02 0.68 -23.91
C LEU A 527 8.42 1.15 -24.28
N THR A 528 8.82 2.33 -23.84
CA THR A 528 10.16 2.88 -24.12
C THR A 528 11.02 2.82 -22.87
N VAL A 529 12.05 1.97 -22.89
CA VAL A 529 13.08 1.90 -21.86
C VAL A 529 14.18 2.91 -22.19
N GLN A 530 14.58 3.69 -21.21
CA GLN A 530 15.60 4.71 -21.34
C GLN A 530 16.39 4.85 -20.03
N VAL A 531 17.67 5.18 -20.14
CA VAL A 531 18.56 5.38 -19.01
C VAL A 531 19.13 6.78 -19.08
N GLN A 532 18.92 7.56 -18.02
CA GLN A 532 19.43 8.91 -17.89
C GLN A 532 20.67 8.89 -17.00
N ARG A 533 21.79 9.39 -17.53
CA ARG A 533 23.06 9.49 -16.80
C ARG A 533 23.21 10.88 -16.20
N TYR A 534 23.45 10.92 -14.90
CA TYR A 534 23.69 12.14 -14.13
C TYR A 534 25.19 12.32 -13.91
N ILE A 535 25.70 13.45 -14.37
CA ILE A 535 27.12 13.82 -14.35
C ILE A 535 27.32 14.98 -13.37
N PRO A 536 28.38 14.98 -12.54
CA PRO A 536 28.66 16.08 -11.64
C PRO A 536 29.03 17.34 -12.41
N VAL A 537 28.48 18.47 -11.99
CA VAL A 537 28.94 19.81 -12.38
C VAL A 537 30.08 20.22 -11.46
N ALA A 538 31.04 21.04 -11.92
CA ALA A 538 32.20 21.43 -11.11
C ALA A 538 31.85 22.15 -9.78
N SER A 539 30.65 22.73 -9.67
CA SER A 539 30.18 23.40 -8.46
C SER A 539 29.83 22.40 -7.35
N VAL A 540 30.55 22.49 -6.23
CA VAL A 540 30.19 21.87 -4.95
C VAL A 540 29.78 22.98 -4.01
N GLN A 541 28.60 22.87 -3.42
CA GLN A 541 28.11 23.83 -2.42
C GLN A 541 28.20 23.22 -1.03
N SER A 542 28.63 24.01 -0.05
CA SER A 542 28.54 23.64 1.36
C SER A 542 27.16 23.98 1.89
N LEU A 543 26.61 23.05 2.67
CA LEU A 543 25.33 23.17 3.34
C LEU A 543 25.47 22.87 4.83
N ASP A 544 24.95 23.76 5.65
CA ASP A 544 24.71 23.50 7.07
C ASP A 544 23.19 23.37 7.32
N LEU A 545 22.80 22.35 8.08
CA LEU A 545 21.40 22.10 8.45
C LEU A 545 21.22 22.23 9.97
N ALA A 546 20.23 23.03 10.38
CA ALA A 546 19.80 23.19 11.75
C ALA A 546 18.25 23.20 11.87
N TYR A 547 17.73 22.93 13.06
CA TYR A 547 16.32 23.22 13.37
C TYR A 547 16.16 24.70 13.67
N ALA A 548 15.01 25.27 13.27
CA ALA A 548 14.77 26.70 13.49
C ALA A 548 14.60 27.02 14.99
N ALA A 549 15.12 28.17 15.41
CA ALA A 549 15.08 28.60 16.82
C ALA A 549 13.66 28.89 17.34
N ASP A 550 12.71 29.18 16.45
CA ASP A 550 11.30 29.46 16.72
C ASP A 550 10.41 28.20 16.65
N ALA A 551 10.99 27.01 16.75
CA ALA A 551 10.21 25.77 16.74
C ALA A 551 9.17 25.73 17.88
N PRO A 552 7.96 25.21 17.62
CA PRO A 552 6.89 25.16 18.61
C PRO A 552 7.25 24.27 19.81
N LEU A 553 6.64 24.55 20.96
CA LEU A 553 6.64 23.63 22.10
C LEU A 553 6.02 22.29 21.70
N MET A 554 6.50 21.20 22.29
CA MET A 554 6.04 19.86 21.98
C MET A 554 5.04 19.35 23.01
N LEU A 555 4.02 18.64 22.56
CA LEU A 555 3.10 17.87 23.38
C LEU A 555 3.30 16.38 23.10
N PRO A 556 4.19 15.67 23.84
CA PRO A 556 4.49 14.27 23.55
C PRO A 556 3.26 13.38 23.78
N VAL A 557 2.96 12.51 22.81
CA VAL A 557 1.86 11.53 22.89
C VAL A 557 2.42 10.12 22.74
N LEU A 558 2.14 9.26 23.72
CA LEU A 558 2.55 7.86 23.74
C LEU A 558 1.34 6.94 23.54
N VAL A 559 1.30 6.25 22.41
CA VAL A 559 0.31 5.18 22.15
C VAL A 559 0.98 3.85 22.42
N ALA A 560 0.50 3.05 23.37
CA ALA A 560 1.23 1.84 23.80
C ALA A 560 0.32 0.69 24.26
N PRO A 561 0.75 -0.58 24.14
CA PRO A 561 -0.02 -1.73 24.61
C PRO A 561 -0.24 -1.67 26.13
N ARG A 562 -1.47 -1.89 26.59
CA ARG A 562 -1.87 -1.75 28.00
C ARG A 562 -1.00 -2.62 28.92
N ASP A 563 -0.78 -3.89 28.56
CA ASP A 563 -0.06 -4.87 29.41
C ASP A 563 1.42 -4.52 29.65
N LYS A 564 2.06 -3.84 28.69
CA LYS A 564 3.49 -3.50 28.75
C LYS A 564 3.75 -2.02 29.02
N SER A 565 2.73 -1.17 28.86
CA SER A 565 2.80 0.28 29.01
C SER A 565 3.41 0.72 30.33
N ARG A 566 3.04 0.08 31.45
CA ARG A 566 3.52 0.44 32.79
C ARG A 566 5.02 0.22 32.96
N THR A 567 5.54 -0.89 32.46
CA THR A 567 6.98 -1.21 32.52
C THR A 567 7.76 -0.27 31.63
N LEU A 568 7.33 -0.10 30.37
CA LEU A 568 7.98 0.80 29.42
C LEU A 568 8.00 2.25 29.93
N TYR A 569 6.88 2.73 30.47
CA TYR A 569 6.79 4.06 31.06
C TYR A 569 7.80 4.24 32.20
N ARG A 570 7.83 3.31 33.17
CA ARG A 570 8.75 3.37 34.30
C ARG A 570 10.22 3.35 33.88
N THR A 571 10.54 2.63 32.81
CA THR A 571 11.92 2.49 32.34
C THR A 571 12.38 3.71 31.54
N TYR A 572 11.57 4.16 30.58
CA TYR A 572 12.02 5.09 29.54
C TYR A 572 11.32 6.46 29.57
N PHE A 573 10.10 6.55 30.10
CA PHE A 573 9.27 7.76 29.97
C PHE A 573 8.94 8.47 31.28
N LYS A 574 9.29 7.91 32.45
CA LYS A 574 8.92 8.44 33.78
C LYS A 574 9.34 9.90 34.05
N HIS A 575 10.29 10.41 33.26
CA HIS A 575 10.84 11.76 33.37
C HIS A 575 10.24 12.75 32.37
N ILE A 576 9.38 12.28 31.46
CA ILE A 576 8.83 13.09 30.37
C ILE A 576 7.34 13.32 30.67
N PRO A 577 6.91 14.58 30.90
CA PRO A 577 5.50 14.92 30.89
C PRO A 577 4.89 14.66 29.50
N LEU A 578 3.78 13.91 29.47
CA LEU A 578 3.21 13.42 28.20
C LEU A 578 1.73 13.05 28.31
N ILE A 579 1.11 12.78 27.17
CA ILE A 579 -0.21 12.15 27.08
C ILE A 579 -0.04 10.67 26.77
N THR A 580 -0.76 9.78 27.45
CA THR A 580 -0.80 8.35 27.12
C THR A 580 -2.14 7.93 26.53
N ILE A 581 -2.11 7.07 25.52
CA ILE A 581 -3.29 6.42 24.95
C ILE A 581 -3.03 4.90 24.93
N PRO A 582 -3.36 4.17 26.01
CA PRO A 582 -3.18 2.73 26.03
C PRO A 582 -4.13 2.04 25.04
N TYR A 583 -3.74 0.86 24.53
CA TYR A 583 -4.60 0.01 23.72
C TYR A 583 -4.40 -1.48 24.03
N THR A 584 -5.42 -2.29 23.75
CA THR A 584 -5.37 -3.75 23.86
C THR A 584 -5.40 -4.36 22.45
N SER A 585 -4.30 -4.98 22.00
CA SER A 585 -4.17 -5.47 20.62
C SER A 585 -5.25 -6.51 20.27
N THR A 586 -5.53 -7.44 21.19
CA THR A 586 -6.52 -8.50 21.00
C THR A 586 -7.94 -7.98 20.80
N ALA A 587 -8.33 -6.91 21.52
CA ALA A 587 -9.63 -6.26 21.36
C ALA A 587 -9.79 -5.61 19.97
N LEU A 588 -8.68 -5.23 19.34
CA LEU A 588 -8.64 -4.65 18.00
C LEU A 588 -8.41 -5.69 16.89
N ASP A 589 -7.92 -6.88 17.25
CA ASP A 589 -7.60 -7.98 16.36
C ASP A 589 -8.83 -8.77 15.91
N ALA A 590 -9.94 -8.76 16.68
CA ALA A 590 -11.14 -9.57 16.44
C ALA A 590 -11.42 -9.80 14.93
N ARG A 591 -11.02 -10.99 14.48
CA ARG A 591 -11.29 -11.57 13.16
C ARG A 591 -12.18 -12.74 13.46
N VAL A 592 -13.48 -12.57 13.27
CA VAL A 592 -14.43 -13.69 13.33
C VAL A 592 -14.86 -13.98 11.90
N GLU A 593 -14.59 -15.21 11.50
CA GLU A 593 -15.05 -15.97 10.33
C GLU A 593 -16.27 -15.36 9.59
N ASP A 594 -16.10 -15.13 8.28
CA ASP A 594 -17.16 -14.99 7.27
C ASP A 594 -18.32 -14.02 7.51
N ARG A 595 -18.22 -13.10 8.48
CA ARG A 595 -19.13 -11.96 8.66
C ARG A 595 -18.32 -10.71 8.95
N VAL A 596 -18.77 -9.57 8.42
CA VAL A 596 -18.25 -8.27 8.84
C VAL A 596 -18.48 -8.17 10.36
N ASP A 597 -17.44 -8.42 11.16
CA ASP A 597 -17.56 -8.38 12.61
C ASP A 597 -17.75 -6.92 13.03
N GLY A 598 -19.02 -6.57 13.27
CA GLY A 598 -19.43 -5.26 13.74
C GLY A 598 -18.68 -4.86 15.01
N GLN A 599 -18.25 -5.81 15.85
CA GLN A 599 -17.50 -5.51 17.07
C GLN A 599 -16.13 -4.89 16.74
N ALA A 600 -15.36 -5.52 15.84
CA ALA A 600 -14.03 -5.01 15.47
C ALA A 600 -14.10 -3.62 14.81
N PHE A 601 -15.09 -3.40 13.93
CA PHE A 601 -15.33 -2.07 13.37
C PHE A 601 -15.66 -1.05 14.46
N VAL A 602 -16.60 -1.39 15.35
CA VAL A 602 -17.05 -0.52 16.45
C VAL A 602 -15.89 -0.19 17.40
N THR A 603 -15.06 -1.16 17.77
CA THR A 603 -13.87 -0.94 18.61
C THR A 603 -12.92 0.04 17.93
N ARG A 604 -12.54 -0.21 16.67
CA ARG A 604 -11.59 0.63 15.93
C ARG A 604 -12.13 2.04 15.69
N PHE A 605 -13.41 2.15 15.32
CA PHE A 605 -14.09 3.43 15.12
C PHE A 605 -14.17 4.22 16.43
N THR A 606 -14.61 3.59 17.52
CA THR A 606 -14.75 4.23 18.83
C THR A 606 -13.40 4.67 19.37
N TYR A 607 -12.38 3.79 19.32
CA TYR A 607 -11.03 4.10 19.76
C TYR A 607 -10.44 5.29 18.99
N GLY A 608 -10.53 5.26 17.65
CA GLY A 608 -10.02 6.34 16.79
C GLY A 608 -10.74 7.66 17.03
N LEU A 609 -12.08 7.64 17.11
CA LEU A 609 -12.90 8.82 17.34
C LEU A 609 -12.61 9.46 18.70
N LEU A 610 -12.57 8.66 19.78
CA LEU A 610 -12.31 9.17 21.13
C LEU A 610 -10.87 9.66 21.30
N SER A 611 -9.90 8.97 20.70
CA SER A 611 -8.50 9.43 20.70
C SER A 611 -8.37 10.78 19.98
N TYR A 612 -9.02 10.95 18.83
CA TYR A 612 -9.05 12.21 18.09
C TYR A 612 -9.72 13.32 18.88
N LEU A 613 -10.96 13.12 19.33
CA LEU A 613 -11.72 14.14 20.05
C LEU A 613 -11.06 14.50 21.39
N GLY A 614 -10.45 13.53 22.07
CA GLY A 614 -9.71 13.77 23.30
C GLY A 614 -8.47 14.64 23.08
N LEU A 615 -7.66 14.33 22.07
CA LEU A 615 -6.50 15.16 21.70
C LEU A 615 -6.93 16.54 21.20
N HIS A 616 -7.98 16.63 20.38
CA HIS A 616 -8.51 17.89 19.89
C HIS A 616 -9.05 18.77 21.03
N ALA A 617 -9.73 18.18 22.02
CA ALA A 617 -10.15 18.90 23.22
C ALA A 617 -8.96 19.47 24.02
N ILE A 618 -7.87 18.70 24.15
CA ILE A 618 -6.64 19.13 24.81
C ILE A 618 -5.99 20.29 24.05
N LEU A 619 -5.86 20.19 22.72
CA LEU A 619 -5.30 21.27 21.89
C LEU A 619 -6.15 22.54 21.96
N GLY A 620 -7.47 22.41 21.93
CA GLY A 620 -8.39 23.54 22.08
C GLY A 620 -8.25 24.24 23.44
N ALA A 621 -8.05 23.47 24.52
CA ALA A 621 -7.86 24.01 25.87
C ALA A 621 -6.48 24.67 26.07
N LEU A 622 -5.46 24.26 25.31
CA LEU A 622 -4.11 24.84 25.37
C LEU A 622 -4.04 26.27 24.80
N GLY A 623 -4.91 26.63 23.85
CA GLY A 623 -4.95 27.96 23.23
C GLY A 623 -3.70 28.34 22.42
N GLN A 624 -2.77 27.40 22.23
CA GLN A 624 -1.52 27.55 21.47
C GLN A 624 -1.36 26.36 20.52
N ARG A 625 -0.45 26.48 19.53
CA ARG A 625 -0.21 25.46 18.50
C ARG A 625 1.09 24.68 18.77
N PRO A 626 1.08 23.62 19.60
CA PRO A 626 2.26 22.82 19.83
C PRO A 626 2.57 21.94 18.61
N PHE A 627 3.78 21.36 18.60
CA PHE A 627 4.07 20.17 17.81
C PHE A 627 3.68 18.91 18.60
N VAL A 628 2.97 17.97 17.98
CA VAL A 628 2.45 16.75 18.62
C VAL A 628 3.20 15.52 18.05
N PRO A 629 4.34 15.11 18.65
CA PRO A 629 4.98 13.86 18.29
C PRO A 629 4.22 12.68 18.90
N ILE A 630 3.62 11.84 18.05
CA ILE A 630 2.89 10.62 18.43
C ILE A 630 3.83 9.41 18.29
N LEU A 631 4.41 8.98 19.39
CA LEU A 631 5.22 7.77 19.44
C LEU A 631 4.32 6.56 19.72
N ARG A 632 4.25 5.63 18.76
CA ARG A 632 3.53 4.36 18.91
C ARG A 632 4.50 3.26 19.33
N LEU A 633 4.31 2.67 20.49
CA LEU A 633 4.93 1.40 20.84
C LEU A 633 4.03 0.27 20.35
N HIS A 634 4.59 -0.77 19.75
CA HIS A 634 3.81 -1.90 19.26
C HIS A 634 4.40 -3.26 19.60
N ASP A 635 3.52 -4.24 19.78
CA ASP A 635 3.88 -5.65 19.97
C ASP A 635 3.97 -6.42 18.65
N GLY A 636 3.57 -5.77 17.55
CA GLY A 636 3.59 -6.37 16.24
C GLY A 636 5.01 -6.70 15.74
N SER A 637 5.13 -7.82 15.02
CA SER A 637 6.29 -8.05 14.14
C SER A 637 6.29 -6.99 13.01
N GLU A 638 7.43 -6.72 12.36
CA GLU A 638 7.51 -5.68 11.31
C GLU A 638 6.61 -5.97 10.06
N ASP A 639 5.88 -7.08 10.04
CA ASP A 639 4.91 -7.45 8.99
C ASP A 639 3.45 -7.43 9.51
N THR A 640 3.02 -6.26 10.02
CA THR A 640 1.66 -6.03 10.55
C THR A 640 0.56 -6.24 9.52
N THR A 641 0.88 -6.19 8.23
CA THR A 641 -0.08 -6.44 7.15
C THR A 641 -0.28 -7.93 6.85
N MET A 642 0.69 -8.80 7.14
CA MET A 642 0.64 -10.21 6.75
C MET A 642 0.43 -11.19 7.92
N ASN A 643 0.82 -10.85 9.16
CA ASN A 643 0.91 -11.83 10.26
C ASN A 643 -0.32 -11.94 11.18
N GLY A 644 -1.55 -11.78 10.68
CA GLY A 644 -2.75 -11.92 11.52
C GLY A 644 -2.97 -10.82 12.58
N GLN A 645 -2.04 -9.87 12.73
CA GLN A 645 -2.08 -8.75 13.70
C GLN A 645 -2.86 -7.54 13.17
N ALA A 646 -4.14 -7.74 12.83
CA ALA A 646 -5.00 -6.70 12.25
C ALA A 646 -5.15 -5.46 13.15
N GLY A 647 -5.16 -5.65 14.47
CA GLY A 647 -5.22 -4.60 15.47
C GLY A 647 -3.98 -3.70 15.45
N GLU A 648 -2.80 -4.26 15.28
CA GLU A 648 -1.55 -3.48 15.18
C GLU A 648 -1.48 -2.66 13.88
N ALA A 649 -1.95 -3.23 12.77
CA ALA A 649 -2.13 -2.48 11.52
C ALA A 649 -3.17 -1.36 11.68
N ALA A 650 -4.26 -1.62 12.41
CA ALA A 650 -5.29 -0.63 12.69
C ALA A 650 -4.76 0.53 13.53
N ILE A 651 -4.03 0.27 14.63
CA ILE A 651 -3.41 1.34 15.43
C ILE A 651 -2.40 2.13 14.60
N ALA A 652 -1.55 1.47 13.79
CA ALA A 652 -0.64 2.18 12.90
C ALA A 652 -1.37 3.15 11.95
N ALA A 653 -2.50 2.71 11.37
CA ALA A 653 -3.32 3.53 10.51
C ALA A 653 -4.00 4.67 11.28
N ILE A 654 -4.56 4.39 12.46
CA ILE A 654 -5.20 5.38 13.34
C ILE A 654 -4.19 6.45 13.73
N CYS A 655 -2.97 6.11 14.17
CA CYS A 655 -1.94 7.11 14.51
C CYS A 655 -1.59 8.03 13.32
N LYS A 656 -1.53 7.49 12.09
CA LYS A 656 -1.30 8.30 10.88
C LYS A 656 -2.46 9.24 10.60
N VAL A 657 -3.71 8.76 10.73
CA VAL A 657 -4.91 9.58 10.58
C VAL A 657 -4.96 10.66 11.66
N LEU A 658 -4.65 10.33 12.92
CA LEU A 658 -4.56 11.30 14.01
C LEU A 658 -3.53 12.39 13.72
N ALA A 659 -2.30 12.02 13.34
CA ALA A 659 -1.28 12.99 12.97
C ALA A 659 -1.73 13.92 11.83
N HIS A 660 -2.40 13.37 10.81
CA HIS A 660 -2.95 14.16 9.70
C HIS A 660 -4.04 15.13 10.17
N LEU A 661 -5.05 14.65 10.90
CA LEU A 661 -6.18 15.48 11.34
C LEU A 661 -5.76 16.55 12.35
N LEU A 662 -4.87 16.23 13.28
CA LEU A 662 -4.35 17.19 14.26
C LEU A 662 -3.47 18.25 13.59
N SER A 663 -2.89 17.96 12.42
CA SER A 663 -2.06 18.92 11.69
C SER A 663 -2.84 20.12 11.09
N VAL A 664 -4.17 20.13 11.23
CA VAL A 664 -5.01 21.29 10.90
C VAL A 664 -4.84 22.42 11.92
N ASP A 665 -4.76 22.07 13.21
CA ASP A 665 -4.74 23.03 14.32
C ASP A 665 -3.36 23.11 15.00
N ALA A 666 -2.54 22.07 14.85
CA ALA A 666 -1.19 21.92 15.38
C ALA A 666 -0.24 21.43 14.27
N SER A 667 1.03 21.19 14.56
CA SER A 667 1.86 20.34 13.69
C SER A 667 1.95 18.96 14.33
N ALA A 668 1.76 17.87 13.60
CA ALA A 668 1.82 16.53 14.20
C ALA A 668 2.51 15.51 13.29
N SER A 669 3.10 14.49 13.91
CA SER A 669 3.75 13.39 13.21
C SER A 669 3.65 12.11 14.03
N THR A 670 3.87 10.96 13.41
CA THR A 670 3.87 9.69 14.11
C THR A 670 4.96 8.74 13.63
N GLN A 671 5.49 7.95 14.57
CA GLN A 671 6.40 6.86 14.26
C GLN A 671 6.20 5.68 15.24
N GLY A 672 6.46 4.47 14.76
CA GLY A 672 6.38 3.23 15.54
C GLY A 672 7.73 2.71 16.02
N LEU A 673 7.79 2.17 17.25
CA LEU A 673 8.91 1.38 17.78
C LEU A 673 8.42 0.03 18.33
N ASN A 674 9.16 -1.03 18.06
CA ASN A 674 8.81 -2.38 18.50
C ASN A 674 9.17 -2.61 19.97
N VAL A 675 8.17 -2.96 20.79
CA VAL A 675 8.33 -3.21 22.23
C VAL A 675 9.27 -4.38 22.52
N ALA A 676 9.26 -5.43 21.70
CA ALA A 676 10.14 -6.58 21.89
C ALA A 676 11.62 -6.20 21.72
N GLU A 677 11.94 -5.26 20.83
CA GLU A 677 13.30 -4.73 20.70
C GLU A 677 13.71 -3.91 21.93
N LEU A 678 12.76 -3.18 22.53
CA LEU A 678 12.97 -2.34 23.73
C LEU A 678 13.13 -3.12 25.04
N LEU A 679 12.50 -4.29 25.14
CA LEU A 679 12.46 -5.11 26.36
C LEU A 679 13.42 -6.30 26.34
N LYS A 680 14.16 -6.54 25.25
CA LYS A 680 15.21 -7.56 25.22
C LYS A 680 16.16 -7.32 26.40
N ALA A 681 16.39 -8.36 27.20
CA ALA A 681 17.37 -8.37 28.29
C ALA A 681 18.51 -9.36 28.01
N ASP A 682 19.72 -9.05 28.47
CA ASP A 682 20.86 -9.97 28.41
C ASP A 682 20.70 -11.10 29.43
N ALA A 683 21.64 -12.05 29.43
CA ALA A 683 21.65 -13.17 30.37
C ALA A 683 21.74 -12.75 31.86
N SER A 684 22.07 -11.48 32.14
CA SER A 684 22.10 -10.87 33.48
C SER A 684 20.86 -10.02 33.79
N GLY A 685 19.84 -10.02 32.93
CA GLY A 685 18.60 -9.27 33.11
C GLY A 685 18.70 -7.78 32.78
N ARG A 686 19.80 -7.31 32.18
CA ARG A 686 19.96 -5.90 31.78
C ARG A 686 19.43 -5.65 30.37
N PRO A 687 18.74 -4.53 30.08
CA PRO A 687 18.26 -4.23 28.73
C PRO A 687 19.39 -4.27 27.68
N VAL A 688 19.16 -4.99 26.58
CA VAL A 688 20.12 -5.25 25.47
C VAL A 688 20.39 -3.99 24.63
N THR A 689 19.89 -2.82 25.04
CA THR A 689 20.20 -1.53 24.39
C THR A 689 21.72 -1.27 24.30
N GLN A 690 22.53 -1.89 25.17
CA GLN A 690 24.00 -1.84 25.11
C GLN A 690 24.65 -2.87 24.15
N MET A 691 23.94 -3.93 23.75
CA MET A 691 24.49 -5.04 22.92
C MET A 691 24.00 -5.04 21.46
N LEU A 692 22.91 -4.36 21.12
CA LEU A 692 22.41 -4.32 19.72
C LEU A 692 23.33 -3.54 18.75
N GLY A 693 24.45 -2.99 19.25
CA GLY A 693 25.45 -2.29 18.45
C GLY A 693 24.90 -1.09 17.69
N ASN A 694 25.64 -0.63 16.68
CA ASN A 694 25.27 0.53 15.88
C ASN A 694 23.92 0.37 15.14
N ALA A 695 23.48 -0.86 14.84
CA ALA A 695 22.28 -1.11 14.04
C ALA A 695 20.98 -0.64 14.71
N TRP A 696 20.79 -0.92 16.01
CA TRP A 696 19.63 -0.43 16.75
C TRP A 696 19.65 1.09 16.90
N ARG A 697 20.82 1.66 17.18
CA ARG A 697 21.01 3.11 17.25
C ARG A 697 20.57 3.79 15.96
N TYR A 698 20.97 3.26 14.80
CA TYR A 698 20.53 3.78 13.50
C TYR A 698 19.02 3.61 13.28
N LYS A 699 18.42 2.47 13.64
CA LYS A 699 16.97 2.27 13.55
C LYS A 699 16.21 3.31 14.39
N LEU A 700 16.62 3.51 15.65
CA LEU A 700 16.01 4.46 16.57
C LEU A 700 16.19 5.90 16.07
N LEU A 701 17.40 6.30 15.70
CA LEU A 701 17.68 7.63 15.14
C LEU A 701 16.88 7.91 13.87
N ASN A 702 16.77 6.94 12.96
CA ASN A 702 15.94 7.08 11.76
C ASN A 702 14.46 7.23 12.10
N GLY A 703 13.96 6.45 13.07
CA GLY A 703 12.59 6.57 13.56
C GLY A 703 12.32 7.96 14.13
N LEU A 704 13.19 8.45 15.01
CA LEU A 704 13.05 9.77 15.61
C LEU A 704 13.22 10.89 14.59
N SER A 705 14.16 10.77 13.65
CA SER A 705 14.33 11.75 12.56
C SER A 705 13.07 11.87 11.71
N SER A 706 12.37 10.77 11.46
CA SER A 706 11.07 10.78 10.77
C SER A 706 9.96 11.37 11.64
N LEU A 707 9.95 11.07 12.94
CA LEU A 707 8.99 11.65 13.89
C LEU A 707 9.11 13.18 13.90
N TYR A 708 10.33 13.72 13.92
CA TYR A 708 10.59 15.17 13.95
C TYR A 708 10.71 15.82 12.56
N ALA A 709 10.38 15.10 11.49
CA ALA A 709 10.53 15.61 10.12
C ALA A 709 9.76 16.90 9.83
N PRO A 710 8.53 17.13 10.35
CA PRO A 710 7.75 18.35 10.09
C PRO A 710 8.23 19.59 10.84
N LEU A 711 9.16 19.47 11.79
CA LEU A 711 9.68 20.64 12.48
C LEU A 711 10.42 21.56 11.50
N PRO A 712 10.27 22.89 11.63
CA PRO A 712 10.97 23.86 10.81
C PRO A 712 12.49 23.65 10.78
N LYS A 713 13.07 23.69 9.58
CA LYS A 713 14.52 23.54 9.35
C LYS A 713 15.06 24.77 8.66
N GLN A 714 16.29 25.13 9.01
CA GLN A 714 17.09 26.17 8.37
C GLN A 714 18.29 25.50 7.71
N LEU A 715 18.48 25.85 6.43
CA LEU A 715 19.53 25.38 5.55
C LEU A 715 20.38 26.61 5.20
N HIS A 716 21.64 26.62 5.62
CA HIS A 716 22.58 27.70 5.34
C HIS A 716 23.50 27.26 4.21
N PHE A 717 23.49 27.99 3.11
CA PHE A 717 24.37 27.74 1.98
C PHE A 717 25.63 28.60 2.09
N GLY A 718 26.78 28.06 1.68
CA GLY A 718 27.96 28.87 1.41
C GLY A 718 27.67 29.92 0.31
N PRO A 719 28.55 30.93 0.13
CA PRO A 719 28.35 31.98 -0.86
C PRO A 719 28.24 31.37 -2.27
N ALA A 720 27.05 31.41 -2.85
CA ALA A 720 26.78 30.94 -4.21
C ALA A 720 25.79 31.90 -4.91
N GLU A 721 25.93 31.99 -6.23
CA GLU A 721 25.11 32.82 -7.12
C GLU A 721 23.62 32.52 -6.93
N THR A 722 22.85 33.57 -6.59
CA THR A 722 21.43 33.51 -6.31
C THR A 722 20.62 33.36 -7.60
N ASP A 723 19.99 32.20 -7.80
CA ASP A 723 18.89 32.05 -8.74
C ASP A 723 17.60 32.66 -8.16
N ALA A 724 16.77 33.24 -9.04
CA ALA A 724 15.71 34.21 -8.80
C ALA A 724 14.45 33.74 -8.02
N ILE A 725 14.45 32.57 -7.35
CA ILE A 725 13.25 32.01 -6.71
C ILE A 725 13.32 32.18 -5.19
N GLU A 726 12.63 33.21 -4.69
CA GLU A 726 12.56 33.53 -3.25
C GLU A 726 11.62 32.61 -2.47
N HIS A 727 10.57 32.10 -3.13
CA HIS A 727 9.53 31.29 -2.49
C HIS A 727 9.13 30.11 -3.37
N VAL A 728 9.14 28.91 -2.80
CA VAL A 728 8.62 27.68 -3.41
C VAL A 728 7.61 27.06 -2.47
N ALA A 729 6.43 26.71 -3.00
CA ALA A 729 5.45 25.89 -2.29
C ALA A 729 5.36 24.53 -2.98
N VAL A 730 5.57 23.46 -2.22
CA VAL A 730 5.34 22.09 -2.67
C VAL A 730 4.02 21.62 -2.08
N VAL A 731 2.98 21.55 -2.91
CA VAL A 731 1.66 21.09 -2.50
C VAL A 731 1.48 19.65 -2.93
N MET A 732 1.37 18.75 -1.96
CA MET A 732 1.12 17.33 -2.19
C MET A 732 -0.34 17.03 -1.93
N VAL A 733 -1.05 16.52 -2.95
CA VAL A 733 -2.47 16.18 -2.85
C VAL A 733 -2.66 14.71 -3.22
N GLY A 734 -3.19 13.95 -2.27
CA GLY A 734 -3.71 12.61 -2.45
C GLY A 734 -5.23 12.60 -2.48
N SER A 735 -5.78 11.54 -3.06
CA SER A 735 -7.22 11.33 -3.15
C SER A 735 -7.57 9.89 -2.81
N ARG A 736 -8.63 9.68 -2.02
CA ARG A 736 -9.20 8.34 -1.76
C ARG A 736 -10.68 8.33 -2.13
N VAL A 737 -11.12 7.26 -2.78
CA VAL A 737 -12.55 7.01 -2.97
C VAL A 737 -13.20 6.92 -1.59
N ALA A 738 -14.22 7.74 -1.37
CA ALA A 738 -14.87 7.94 -0.08
C ALA A 738 -16.24 7.25 -0.05
N ASP A 739 -17.05 7.46 -1.09
CA ASP A 739 -18.37 6.85 -1.22
C ASP A 739 -18.57 6.44 -2.67
N ARG A 740 -18.85 5.16 -2.91
CA ARG A 740 -19.06 4.58 -4.24
C ARG A 740 -19.83 3.28 -4.14
N SER A 741 -20.89 3.16 -4.95
CA SER A 741 -21.57 1.89 -5.19
C SER A 741 -20.80 1.04 -6.22
N ARG A 742 -20.85 -0.28 -6.09
CA ARG A 742 -20.26 -1.24 -7.05
C ARG A 742 -20.85 -1.08 -8.45
N GLU A 743 -22.14 -0.77 -8.52
CA GLU A 743 -22.90 -0.62 -9.77
C GLU A 743 -23.06 0.84 -10.18
N GLY A 744 -22.69 1.76 -9.29
CA GLY A 744 -22.89 3.18 -9.46
C GLY A 744 -21.86 3.88 -10.35
N THR A 745 -22.28 5.03 -10.89
CA THR A 745 -21.46 5.94 -11.68
C THR A 745 -20.97 7.14 -10.87
N ALA A 746 -21.65 7.51 -9.78
CA ALA A 746 -21.22 8.59 -8.92
C ALA A 746 -20.21 8.09 -7.87
N GLN A 747 -19.25 8.96 -7.54
CA GLN A 747 -18.34 8.72 -6.42
C GLN A 747 -18.01 10.02 -5.70
N LEU A 748 -17.90 9.95 -4.38
CA LEU A 748 -17.22 10.97 -3.58
C LEU A 748 -15.76 10.59 -3.39
N THR A 749 -14.90 11.59 -3.31
CA THR A 749 -13.46 11.42 -3.13
C THR A 749 -12.99 12.37 -2.04
N THR A 750 -12.34 11.82 -1.03
CA THR A 750 -11.69 12.61 0.03
C THR A 750 -10.31 13.02 -0.46
N LEU A 751 -10.06 14.33 -0.50
CA LEU A 751 -8.75 14.90 -0.74
C LEU A 751 -8.00 15.08 0.58
N TYR A 752 -6.73 14.73 0.58
CA TYR A 752 -5.85 14.88 1.74
C TYR A 752 -4.45 15.23 1.27
N GLY A 753 -3.64 15.88 2.10
CA GLY A 753 -2.33 16.32 1.66
C GLY A 753 -1.67 17.33 2.58
N GLU A 754 -0.53 17.85 2.15
CA GLU A 754 0.25 18.84 2.89
C GLU A 754 0.88 19.84 1.94
N ALA A 755 1.10 21.06 2.43
CA ALA A 755 1.84 22.10 1.75
C ALA A 755 3.16 22.35 2.50
N ILE A 756 4.27 22.27 1.79
CA ILE A 756 5.60 22.57 2.32
C ILE A 756 6.07 23.88 1.70
N GLY A 757 6.33 24.86 2.54
CA GLY A 757 6.90 26.15 2.18
C GLY A 757 8.42 26.09 2.26
N ILE A 758 9.06 26.64 1.23
CA ILE A 758 10.48 26.81 1.12
C ILE A 758 10.70 28.30 0.84
N THR A 759 11.28 29.00 1.81
CA THR A 759 11.57 30.43 1.67
C THR A 759 13.06 30.66 1.68
N HIS A 760 13.53 31.43 0.71
CA HIS A 760 14.93 31.80 0.54
C HIS A 760 15.09 33.28 0.91
N GLN A 761 15.94 33.55 1.91
CA GLN A 761 16.32 34.89 2.32
C GLN A 761 17.84 34.92 2.45
N ASP A 762 18.50 35.74 1.63
CA ASP A 762 19.96 35.85 1.52
C ASP A 762 20.66 34.52 1.21
N SER A 763 21.32 33.90 2.20
CA SER A 763 21.99 32.59 2.09
C SER A 763 21.28 31.50 2.91
N ASN A 764 20.07 31.80 3.41
CA ASN A 764 19.30 30.95 4.30
C ASN A 764 18.03 30.48 3.59
N LEU A 765 17.82 29.18 3.60
CA LEU A 765 16.58 28.57 3.16
C LEU A 765 15.85 27.99 4.37
N THR A 766 14.61 28.39 4.55
CA THR A 766 13.76 27.86 5.62
C THR A 766 12.72 26.92 5.02
N VAL A 767 12.63 25.71 5.56
CA VAL A 767 11.63 24.71 5.15
C VAL A 767 10.64 24.52 6.28
N ARG A 768 9.35 24.70 5.99
CA ARG A 768 8.25 24.58 6.96
C ARG A 768 7.05 23.88 6.33
N THR A 769 6.29 23.16 7.15
CA THR A 769 4.94 22.74 6.76
C THR A 769 4.00 23.93 6.94
N GLU A 770 3.42 24.42 5.84
CA GLU A 770 2.55 25.61 5.82
C GLU A 770 1.08 25.26 6.06
N GLY A 771 0.68 24.02 5.78
CA GLY A 771 -0.68 23.59 6.04
C GLY A 771 -0.97 22.14 5.67
N THR A 772 -2.08 21.63 6.18
CA THR A 772 -2.59 20.28 5.92
C THR A 772 -3.96 20.35 5.26
N LEU A 773 -4.11 19.65 4.13
CA LEU A 773 -5.35 19.53 3.38
C LEU A 773 -6.22 18.43 4.01
N VAL A 774 -7.42 18.80 4.45
CA VAL A 774 -8.39 17.86 5.06
C VAL A 774 -9.78 17.95 4.43
N SER A 775 -10.08 19.00 3.64
CA SER A 775 -11.31 19.12 2.85
C SER A 775 -11.21 20.18 1.74
N THR A 776 -12.29 20.37 0.98
CA THR A 776 -12.45 21.45 -0.03
C THR A 776 -12.15 22.84 0.52
N ASP A 777 -12.46 23.11 1.79
CA ASP A 777 -12.28 24.42 2.41
C ASP A 777 -10.80 24.78 2.58
N THR A 778 -9.89 23.80 2.66
CA THR A 778 -8.46 24.06 2.77
C THR A 778 -7.86 24.55 1.45
N LEU A 779 -8.41 24.12 0.30
CA LEU A 779 -7.95 24.59 -1.02
C LEU A 779 -8.31 26.07 -1.26
N GLU A 780 -9.39 26.56 -0.63
CA GLU A 780 -9.74 27.99 -0.67
C GLU A 780 -8.86 28.83 0.26
N ARG A 781 -8.29 28.27 1.34
CA ARG A 781 -7.35 28.96 2.24
C ARG A 781 -5.92 29.05 1.69
N LEU A 782 -5.55 28.13 0.79
CA LEU A 782 -4.23 28.12 0.13
C LEU A 782 -4.21 28.96 -1.16
N ARG A 783 -5.39 29.30 -1.70
CA ARG A 783 -5.55 30.29 -2.78
C ARG A 783 -5.60 31.68 -2.19
#